data_AF-A0A961JYC0-F1
#
_entry.id   AF-A0A961JYC0-F1
#
_cell.length_a   1.000
_cell.length_b   1.000
_cell.length_c   1.000
_cell.angle_alpha   90.00
_cell.angle_beta   90.00
_cell.angle_gamma   90.00
#
_symmetry.space_group_name_H-M   'P 1'
#
loop_
_entity.id
_entity.type
_entity.pdbx_description
1 polymer ?
#
loop_
_entity_poly.entity_id
_entity_poly.type
_entity_poly.pdbx_seq_one_letter_code
_entity_poly.pdbx_strand_id
1 'polypeptide(L)'
;MNAERLLEVYEQISEASDAIARLRRFVLDLAVRGKLVTQDAGDEPAARLVEKIVKQKLIETRSTGVSNIPSTNRVDEQDLFAIPNTWKWVPAVFPAVGISDQGKKVKTKDVLAEGRFPVVDQGKVRIRGFCDDAEKVIHVTQPLIIFGDHTRETKFVDFDFVVGADGVKILRPVGADPRFYHLALSWLPLDSRGYGRHFKLLKSSHVPLPPLAEQHRIVAKVDELMALCDRLEEARKTREEVRDKLTAASLARLTAPDMQASSGKAGTGFPSGSATIREDFPAHARFTLDALPALTKRPDQIKHLRQTILNLAVRGKLVKQENCDGAAQDFLNEIAKKKFELFEQRNIRRDRTLPEVAKDDAPFELPESWKWVRAQEISLKISDGVHKKPNYVASGVPFVTVKNLTEGPGISFRETKFISFEDHHEFIKRTHPERGDVLITKDGTIGVTRVIDTDREFSIFVSVALVKMVLAELAPFLALCLNSEAVQSQIVPKGAALKHLHLVDLRKLPLPLPPLASRRTTPHRGQGQRPHGPLRPDGGRANHHRRHPRTPPRSRAARGTAARSRTRGGRGMKTELIDSQWSDRLLSAAKASDGELRIISPFIKQDALKRRLDAKPGPISVITRYNLQDFAARVSDISALRNLLDRGAQIRGVRNLHSKLYLFGSQRAVVTSANLTWAGLNRNHEFGIDSTDESVISACRSYFDGLWGRTRTPLTFEMLEEWEKDVAQHRPKHPGRGDRGRLLDFGDDLGLPPSDFDPKTNAFVEAPQYFCKLQGMSSDRKLLEFPVIEEIRQTGCHWALAYPTTRRPRSVMDGAVMFISRFTKGLPDIRVFGRAFAFEHVPGRDEATDEDIADIDWKSGRRQYIRVDRAEFVNGTLENGVSLYDLMREMGAGIFASTERHKRSGHGNTDPFRAYMQQPQVELTLQGAAELNRRLQARFETHDLLPGEELEQLYRPKPIKGIDY
;
A
#
# COMPACT_ATOMS: atom_id res chain seq x y z
N MET A 1 -22.26 -20.11 8.73
CA MET A 1 -20.97 -20.60 9.26
C MET A 1 -21.27 -21.26 10.59
N ASN A 2 -20.99 -22.56 10.78
CA ASN A 2 -21.22 -23.22 12.08
C ASN A 2 -20.09 -22.84 13.05
N ALA A 3 -20.34 -22.92 14.36
CA ALA A 3 -19.36 -22.55 15.39
C ALA A 3 -18.09 -23.42 15.35
N GLU A 4 -18.19 -24.66 14.88
CA GLU A 4 -17.06 -25.59 14.74
C GLU A 4 -16.09 -25.15 13.63
N ARG A 5 -16.59 -24.72 12.47
CA ARG A 5 -15.76 -24.20 11.38
C ARG A 5 -15.04 -22.92 11.79
N LEU A 6 -15.67 -22.08 12.60
CA LEU A 6 -15.05 -20.88 13.18
C LEU A 6 -13.86 -21.26 14.08
N LEU A 7 -14.00 -22.32 14.88
CA LEU A 7 -12.93 -22.85 15.74
C LEU A 7 -11.79 -23.51 14.93
N GLU A 8 -12.09 -24.14 13.78
CA GLU A 8 -11.09 -24.76 12.90
C GLU A 8 -10.15 -23.75 12.22
N VAL A 9 -10.66 -22.60 11.77
CA VAL A 9 -9.85 -21.53 11.11
C VAL A 9 -9.38 -20.44 12.08
N TYR A 10 -9.62 -20.65 13.37
CA TYR A 10 -9.55 -19.63 14.41
C TYR A 10 -8.15 -19.01 14.61
N GLU A 11 -7.09 -19.83 14.56
CA GLU A 11 -5.72 -19.34 14.71
C GLU A 11 -5.28 -18.46 13.52
N GLN A 12 -5.73 -18.79 12.31
CA GLN A 12 -5.40 -18.02 11.10
C GLN A 12 -6.10 -16.66 11.04
N ILE A 13 -7.32 -16.58 11.58
CA ILE A 13 -8.09 -15.33 11.66
C ILE A 13 -7.43 -14.36 12.66
N SER A 14 -6.80 -14.87 13.73
CA SER A 14 -6.24 -14.06 14.82
C SER A 14 -5.03 -13.21 14.44
N GLU A 15 -4.37 -13.46 13.30
CA GLU A 15 -3.20 -12.70 12.82
C GLU A 15 -3.55 -11.34 12.18
N ALA A 16 -4.81 -11.12 11.78
CA ALA A 16 -5.22 -9.86 11.17
C ALA A 16 -5.45 -8.76 12.22
N SER A 17 -5.04 -7.53 11.89
CA SER A 17 -5.33 -6.35 12.73
C SER A 17 -6.85 -6.22 12.90
N ASP A 18 -7.30 -6.01 14.15
CA ASP A 18 -8.72 -5.90 14.53
C ASP A 18 -9.56 -7.20 14.46
N ALA A 19 -8.95 -8.36 14.14
CA ALA A 19 -9.69 -9.62 14.02
C ALA A 19 -10.43 -10.03 15.31
N ILE A 20 -9.78 -9.89 16.47
CA ILE A 20 -10.37 -10.24 17.77
C ILE A 20 -11.58 -9.34 18.08
N ALA A 21 -11.50 -8.04 17.79
CA ALA A 21 -12.61 -7.12 18.00
C ALA A 21 -13.81 -7.43 17.08
N ARG A 22 -13.54 -7.72 15.80
CA ARG A 22 -14.57 -8.18 14.84
C ARG A 22 -15.21 -9.49 15.29
N LEU A 23 -14.42 -10.41 15.81
CA LEU A 23 -14.89 -11.68 16.33
C LEU A 23 -15.82 -11.49 17.54
N ARG A 24 -15.45 -10.64 18.51
CA ARG A 24 -16.33 -10.30 19.64
C ARG A 24 -17.67 -9.74 19.17
N ARG A 25 -17.66 -8.82 18.21
CA ARG A 25 -18.89 -8.27 17.61
C ARG A 25 -19.73 -9.34 16.91
N PHE A 26 -19.08 -10.24 16.18
CA PHE A 26 -19.75 -11.34 15.49
C PHE A 26 -20.41 -12.33 16.46
N VAL A 27 -19.74 -12.67 17.56
CA VAL A 27 -20.31 -13.52 18.63
C VAL A 27 -21.56 -12.86 19.21
N LEU A 28 -21.53 -11.55 19.50
CA LEU A 28 -22.69 -10.81 19.99
C LEU A 28 -23.83 -10.79 18.96
N ASP A 29 -23.52 -10.59 17.68
CA ASP A 29 -24.50 -10.62 16.59
C ASP A 29 -25.17 -12.00 16.45
N LEU A 30 -24.42 -13.10 16.57
CA LEU A 30 -25.01 -14.45 16.58
C LEU A 30 -25.87 -14.70 17.82
N ALA A 31 -25.46 -14.18 18.99
CA ALA A 31 -26.17 -14.31 20.25
C ALA A 31 -27.57 -13.67 20.16
N VAL A 32 -27.66 -12.43 19.66
CA VAL A 32 -28.95 -11.71 19.56
C VAL A 32 -29.80 -12.13 18.36
N ARG A 33 -29.25 -12.89 17.41
CA ARG A 33 -30.00 -13.45 16.27
C ARG A 33 -30.61 -14.82 16.55
N GLY A 34 -30.34 -15.42 17.71
CA GLY A 34 -30.77 -16.78 18.03
C GLY A 34 -30.09 -17.83 17.17
N LYS A 35 -28.85 -17.56 16.75
CA LYS A 35 -28.03 -18.44 15.89
C LYS A 35 -26.82 -19.03 16.63
N LEU A 36 -26.60 -18.63 17.89
CA LEU A 36 -25.43 -19.05 18.65
C LEU A 36 -25.61 -20.43 19.33
N VAL A 37 -26.83 -20.76 19.75
CA VAL A 37 -27.16 -22.01 20.43
C VAL A 37 -28.34 -22.69 19.74
N THR A 38 -28.51 -23.99 19.95
CA THR A 38 -29.66 -24.74 19.41
C THR A 38 -30.95 -24.37 20.13
N GLN A 39 -32.02 -24.19 19.37
CA GLN A 39 -33.37 -23.95 19.90
C GLN A 39 -33.98 -25.25 20.40
N ASP A 40 -34.60 -25.20 21.58
CA ASP A 40 -35.29 -26.33 22.20
C ASP A 40 -36.80 -26.11 22.13
N ALA A 41 -37.51 -27.04 21.48
CA ALA A 41 -38.96 -26.95 21.33
C ALA A 41 -39.72 -27.13 22.67
N GLY A 42 -39.06 -27.67 23.70
CA GLY A 42 -39.59 -27.80 25.05
C GLY A 42 -39.49 -26.53 25.90
N ASP A 43 -38.76 -25.50 25.44
CA ASP A 43 -38.63 -24.25 26.18
C ASP A 43 -39.95 -23.48 26.24
N GLU A 44 -40.21 -22.85 27.39
CA GLU A 44 -41.33 -21.92 27.52
C GLU A 44 -41.15 -20.72 26.55
N PRO A 45 -42.06 -20.49 25.59
CA PRO A 45 -41.89 -19.44 24.60
C PRO A 45 -41.78 -18.04 25.22
N ALA A 46 -41.03 -17.14 24.58
CA ALA A 46 -40.81 -15.78 25.07
C ALA A 46 -42.11 -14.99 25.29
N ALA A 47 -43.21 -15.34 24.59
CA ALA A 47 -44.52 -14.75 24.82
C ALA A 47 -45.01 -14.91 26.27
N ARG A 48 -44.80 -16.09 26.89
CA ARG A 48 -45.14 -16.33 28.31
C ARG A 48 -44.21 -15.56 29.25
N LEU A 49 -42.94 -15.44 28.87
CA LEU A 49 -41.98 -14.63 29.62
C LEU A 49 -42.41 -13.15 29.65
N VAL A 50 -42.86 -12.59 28.52
CA VAL A 50 -43.41 -11.22 28.44
C VAL A 50 -44.59 -11.05 29.40
N GLU A 51 -45.53 -12.01 29.44
CA GLU A 51 -46.67 -11.98 30.39
C GLU A 51 -46.19 -11.96 31.86
N LYS A 52 -45.18 -12.77 32.21
CA LYS A 52 -44.60 -12.80 33.56
C LYS A 52 -43.93 -11.47 33.92
N ILE A 53 -43.17 -10.87 33.00
CA ILE A 53 -42.53 -9.57 33.20
C ILE A 53 -43.58 -8.47 33.46
N VAL A 54 -44.67 -8.46 32.69
CA VAL A 54 -45.76 -7.49 32.90
C VAL A 54 -46.38 -7.64 34.29
N LYS A 55 -46.74 -8.88 34.69
CA LYS A 55 -47.31 -9.17 36.01
C LYS A 55 -46.38 -8.73 37.14
N GLN A 56 -45.10 -9.05 37.03
CA GLN A 56 -44.11 -8.70 38.05
C GLN A 56 -43.91 -7.19 38.16
N LYS A 57 -43.82 -6.47 37.03
CA LYS A 57 -43.69 -5.01 37.03
C LYS A 57 -44.93 -4.32 37.63
N LEU A 58 -46.14 -4.81 37.36
CA LEU A 58 -47.39 -4.29 37.94
C LEU A 58 -47.41 -4.39 39.47
N ILE A 59 -46.94 -5.51 40.02
CA ILE A 59 -46.82 -5.71 41.47
C ILE A 59 -45.80 -4.72 42.07
N GLU A 60 -44.65 -4.55 41.42
CA GLU A 60 -43.56 -3.73 41.92
C GLU A 60 -43.80 -2.22 41.82
N THR A 61 -44.54 -1.74 40.80
CA THR A 61 -44.80 -0.30 40.61
C THR A 61 -46.02 0.25 41.35
N ARG A 62 -46.79 -0.58 42.07
CA ARG A 62 -48.04 -0.21 42.78
C ARG A 62 -49.02 0.62 41.94
N SER A 63 -49.01 0.43 40.62
CA SER A 63 -49.82 1.20 39.68
C SER A 63 -51.01 0.37 39.18
N THR A 64 -52.23 0.86 39.40
CA THR A 64 -53.47 0.27 38.86
C THR A 64 -53.73 0.60 37.37
N GLY A 65 -52.76 1.21 36.67
CA GLY A 65 -52.98 1.85 35.36
C GLY A 65 -51.98 1.56 34.24
N VAL A 66 -51.22 0.45 34.27
CA VAL A 66 -50.37 0.06 33.12
C VAL A 66 -50.80 -1.30 32.58
N SER A 67 -52.04 -1.37 32.10
CA SER A 67 -52.53 -2.47 31.28
C SER A 67 -52.20 -2.19 29.82
N ASN A 68 -50.96 -2.38 29.39
CA ASN A 68 -50.72 -2.62 27.97
C ASN A 68 -49.49 -3.51 27.84
N ILE A 69 -49.72 -4.74 27.39
CA ILE A 69 -48.70 -5.52 26.68
C ILE A 69 -48.17 -4.59 25.59
N PRO A 70 -46.85 -4.36 25.47
CA PRO A 70 -46.31 -3.50 24.42
C PRO A 70 -46.92 -3.92 23.09
N SER A 71 -47.54 -3.00 22.34
CA SER A 71 -48.08 -3.38 21.04
C SER A 71 -46.91 -3.83 20.16
N THR A 72 -46.87 -5.12 19.85
CA THR A 72 -45.81 -5.72 19.02
C THR A 72 -45.88 -5.29 17.57
N ASN A 73 -46.90 -4.50 17.19
CA ASN A 73 -47.30 -4.24 15.80
C ASN A 73 -46.93 -2.84 15.29
N ARG A 74 -45.89 -2.19 15.86
CA ARG A 74 -45.40 -0.88 15.38
C ARG A 74 -43.89 -0.85 15.19
N VAL A 75 -43.32 -1.96 14.74
CA VAL A 75 -42.01 -1.88 14.09
C VAL A 75 -42.27 -2.05 12.61
N ASP A 76 -41.78 -1.12 11.79
CA ASP A 76 -41.67 -1.37 10.36
C ASP A 76 -40.79 -2.61 10.19
N GLU A 77 -41.41 -3.77 9.94
CA GLU A 77 -40.75 -5.08 9.84
C GLU A 77 -39.68 -5.12 8.73
N GLN A 78 -39.58 -4.08 7.91
CA GLN A 78 -38.64 -3.97 6.80
C GLN A 78 -37.18 -3.74 7.23
N ASP A 79 -36.92 -3.24 8.45
CA ASP A 79 -35.56 -2.91 8.94
C ASP A 79 -35.03 -3.84 10.04
N LEU A 80 -35.82 -4.82 10.50
CA LEU A 80 -35.39 -5.81 11.50
C LEU A 80 -35.09 -7.16 10.85
N PHE A 81 -34.05 -7.84 11.32
CA PHE A 81 -33.76 -9.20 10.86
C PHE A 81 -34.73 -10.22 11.45
N ALA A 82 -34.91 -11.35 10.75
CA ALA A 82 -35.75 -12.46 11.21
C ALA A 82 -35.20 -13.11 12.49
N ILE A 83 -36.03 -13.19 13.53
CA ILE A 83 -35.77 -13.90 14.79
C ILE A 83 -36.48 -15.26 14.82
N PRO A 84 -36.06 -16.20 15.69
CA PRO A 84 -36.78 -17.45 15.89
C PRO A 84 -38.25 -17.25 16.29
N ASN A 85 -39.13 -18.16 15.88
CA ASN A 85 -40.58 -18.07 16.16
C ASN A 85 -40.91 -18.09 17.67
N THR A 86 -40.02 -18.67 18.48
CA THR A 86 -40.14 -18.73 19.96
C THR A 86 -39.74 -17.42 20.64
N TRP A 87 -39.09 -16.49 19.92
CA TRP A 87 -38.61 -15.21 20.42
C TRP A 87 -39.63 -14.09 20.20
N LYS A 88 -39.45 -12.97 20.90
CA LYS A 88 -40.26 -11.75 20.70
C LYS A 88 -39.40 -10.50 20.66
N TRP A 89 -39.70 -9.59 19.74
CA TRP A 89 -39.18 -8.22 19.80
C TRP A 89 -39.89 -7.46 20.92
N VAL A 90 -39.12 -6.83 21.80
CA VAL A 90 -39.63 -6.00 22.90
C VAL A 90 -38.90 -4.65 22.91
N PRO A 91 -39.54 -3.56 23.36
CA PRO A 91 -38.82 -2.29 23.55
C PRO A 91 -37.58 -2.49 24.45
N ALA A 92 -36.46 -1.84 24.14
CA ALA A 92 -35.17 -2.11 24.79
C ALA A 92 -35.20 -1.89 26.32
N VAL A 93 -36.04 -0.99 26.81
CA VAL A 93 -36.21 -0.74 28.26
C VAL A 93 -37.34 -1.55 28.90
N PHE A 94 -38.05 -2.38 28.14
CA PHE A 94 -39.18 -3.19 28.61
C PHE A 94 -38.80 -4.18 29.72
N PRO A 95 -37.75 -5.02 29.58
CA PRO A 95 -37.42 -6.05 30.57
C PRO A 95 -36.66 -5.47 31.79
N ALA A 96 -36.80 -4.17 32.07
CA ALA A 96 -36.16 -3.52 33.21
C ALA A 96 -37.04 -2.44 33.84
N VAL A 97 -36.74 -2.07 35.09
CA VAL A 97 -37.24 -0.87 35.77
C VAL A 97 -36.09 0.09 36.04
N GLY A 98 -36.36 1.39 35.89
CA GLY A 98 -35.36 2.41 36.19
C GLY A 98 -35.18 2.59 37.70
N ILE A 99 -33.94 2.61 38.17
CA ILE A 99 -33.60 2.95 39.55
C ILE A 99 -33.09 4.40 39.59
N SER A 100 -33.61 5.18 40.54
CA SER A 100 -33.10 6.52 40.83
C SER A 100 -31.76 6.42 41.55
N ASP A 101 -30.82 7.29 41.21
CA ASP A 101 -29.56 7.45 41.94
C ASP A 101 -29.74 8.10 43.33
N GLN A 102 -30.96 8.51 43.68
CA GLN A 102 -31.32 9.11 44.99
C GLN A 102 -30.40 10.24 45.45
N GLY A 103 -29.75 10.96 44.50
CA GLY A 103 -28.79 12.01 44.84
C GLY A 103 -27.44 11.52 45.36
N LYS A 104 -27.18 10.21 45.35
CA LYS A 104 -25.94 9.56 45.84
C LYS A 104 -24.74 9.69 44.89
N LYS A 105 -24.64 10.78 44.13
CA LYS A 105 -23.56 10.98 43.16
C LYS A 105 -22.29 11.50 43.82
N VAL A 106 -21.15 11.09 43.27
CA VAL A 106 -19.84 11.67 43.58
C VAL A 106 -19.33 12.52 42.40
N LYS A 107 -18.79 13.71 42.68
CA LYS A 107 -18.20 14.56 41.64
C LYS A 107 -16.88 13.97 41.19
N THR A 108 -16.53 14.14 39.91
CA THR A 108 -15.30 13.57 39.32
C THR A 108 -14.02 13.93 40.07
N LYS A 109 -13.95 15.14 40.63
CA LYS A 109 -12.81 15.62 41.43
C LYS A 109 -12.67 14.96 42.80
N ASP A 110 -13.76 14.37 43.30
CA ASP A 110 -13.84 13.73 44.62
C ASP A 110 -13.69 12.19 44.48
N VAL A 111 -13.41 11.69 43.27
CA VAL A 111 -13.12 10.27 43.00
C VAL A 111 -11.65 9.98 43.27
N LEU A 112 -11.39 8.98 44.11
CA LEU A 112 -10.06 8.56 44.52
C LEU A 112 -9.50 7.50 43.56
N ALA A 113 -8.17 7.39 43.49
CA ALA A 113 -7.51 6.33 42.73
C ALA A 113 -7.67 4.95 43.40
N GLU A 114 -7.74 4.92 44.73
CA GLU A 114 -7.95 3.75 45.58
C GLU A 114 -8.94 4.09 46.70
N GLY A 115 -9.71 3.12 47.20
CA GLY A 115 -10.73 3.32 48.23
C GLY A 115 -11.64 2.11 48.40
N ARG A 116 -12.65 2.22 49.27
CA ARG A 116 -13.50 1.09 49.69
C ARG A 116 -14.60 0.74 48.69
N PHE A 117 -15.26 1.73 48.09
CA PHE A 117 -16.39 1.49 47.19
C PHE A 117 -16.07 1.93 45.76
N PRO A 118 -16.28 1.08 44.75
CA PRO A 118 -16.01 1.42 43.36
C PRO A 118 -17.00 2.46 42.84
N VAL A 119 -16.50 3.43 42.07
CA VAL A 119 -17.30 4.45 41.40
C VAL A 119 -17.55 4.02 39.96
N VAL A 120 -18.83 3.95 39.56
CA VAL A 120 -19.25 3.63 38.19
C VAL A 120 -19.92 4.84 37.57
N ASP A 121 -19.42 5.26 36.41
CA ASP A 121 -19.93 6.39 35.64
C ASP A 121 -20.39 5.97 34.23
N GLN A 122 -20.66 6.95 33.38
CA GLN A 122 -21.05 6.74 31.98
C GLN A 122 -19.87 6.38 31.05
N GLY A 123 -18.61 6.42 31.49
CA GLY A 123 -17.44 6.20 30.63
C GLY A 123 -17.25 4.76 30.17
N LYS A 124 -16.22 4.47 29.37
CA LYS A 124 -15.91 3.10 28.91
C LYS A 124 -15.35 2.20 30.00
N VAL A 125 -14.63 2.78 30.96
CA VAL A 125 -13.97 2.02 32.03
C VAL A 125 -15.01 1.48 33.00
N ARG A 126 -14.92 0.19 33.37
CA ARG A 126 -15.87 -0.46 34.28
C ARG A 126 -15.93 0.21 35.66
N ILE A 127 -14.76 0.57 36.20
CA ILE A 127 -14.60 1.27 37.50
C ILE A 127 -13.76 2.52 37.24
N ARG A 128 -14.31 3.72 37.49
CA ARG A 128 -13.63 5.00 37.26
C ARG A 128 -12.57 5.32 38.33
N GLY A 129 -12.78 4.79 39.53
CA GLY A 129 -12.00 5.02 40.73
C GLY A 129 -12.83 4.59 41.93
N PHE A 130 -12.56 5.17 43.10
CA PHE A 130 -13.18 4.74 44.37
C PHE A 130 -13.70 5.92 45.20
N CYS A 131 -14.55 5.61 46.17
CA CYS A 131 -15.11 6.52 47.16
C CYS A 131 -15.23 5.78 48.50
N ASP A 132 -14.97 6.47 49.60
CA ASP A 132 -15.07 5.88 50.95
C ASP A 132 -16.38 6.22 51.69
N ASP A 133 -17.24 7.02 51.05
CA ASP A 133 -18.50 7.48 51.62
C ASP A 133 -19.58 6.40 51.50
N ALA A 134 -19.82 5.69 52.61
CA ALA A 134 -20.81 4.63 52.69
C ALA A 134 -22.25 5.11 52.45
N GLU A 135 -22.58 6.38 52.71
CA GLU A 135 -23.94 6.91 52.52
C GLU A 135 -24.32 7.00 51.04
N LYS A 136 -23.32 7.16 50.17
CA LYS A 136 -23.47 7.24 48.71
C LYS A 136 -23.53 5.88 48.01
N VAL A 137 -23.38 4.78 48.75
CA VAL A 137 -23.40 3.44 48.17
C VAL A 137 -24.82 3.06 47.74
N ILE A 138 -24.92 2.53 46.54
CA ILE A 138 -26.08 1.78 46.06
C ILE A 138 -25.81 0.31 46.36
N HIS A 139 -26.61 -0.24 47.27
CA HIS A 139 -26.55 -1.66 47.60
C HIS A 139 -27.23 -2.48 46.51
N VAL A 140 -26.47 -3.39 45.91
CA VAL A 140 -26.88 -4.19 44.77
C VAL A 140 -27.33 -5.56 45.28
N THR A 141 -28.63 -5.72 45.50
CA THR A 141 -29.22 -7.01 45.91
C THR A 141 -29.53 -7.93 44.73
N GLN A 142 -29.60 -7.37 43.52
CA GLN A 142 -29.75 -8.06 42.24
C GLN A 142 -28.93 -7.34 41.19
N PRO A 143 -28.36 -8.03 40.18
CA PRO A 143 -27.53 -7.37 39.17
C PRO A 143 -28.24 -6.23 38.44
N LEU A 144 -27.51 -5.15 38.19
CA LEU A 144 -27.98 -3.92 37.55
C LEU A 144 -27.25 -3.66 36.24
N ILE A 145 -27.94 -3.02 35.30
CA ILE A 145 -27.36 -2.53 34.06
C ILE A 145 -27.22 -1.02 34.11
N ILE A 146 -26.03 -0.54 33.83
CA ILE A 146 -25.71 0.88 33.75
C ILE A 146 -25.65 1.28 32.28
N PHE A 147 -26.41 2.31 31.89
CA PHE A 147 -26.34 2.90 30.56
C PHE A 147 -25.83 4.34 30.65
N GLY A 148 -24.82 4.68 29.84
CA GLY A 148 -24.28 6.03 29.72
C GLY A 148 -25.05 6.88 28.74
N ASP A 149 -25.79 7.89 29.22
CA ASP A 149 -26.66 8.73 28.40
C ASP A 149 -25.89 9.56 27.36
N HIS A 150 -24.63 9.93 27.59
CA HIS A 150 -23.80 10.65 26.62
C HIS A 150 -22.85 9.75 25.80
N THR A 151 -22.60 8.53 26.27
CA THR A 151 -21.56 7.65 25.69
C THR A 151 -22.12 6.44 24.95
N ARG A 152 -23.36 6.04 25.26
CA ARG A 152 -24.04 4.80 24.83
C ARG A 152 -23.43 3.52 25.39
N GLU A 153 -22.44 3.63 26.29
CA GLU A 153 -21.79 2.48 26.91
C GLU A 153 -22.75 1.78 27.89
N THR A 154 -22.72 0.45 27.90
CA THR A 154 -23.51 -0.36 28.84
C THR A 154 -22.61 -1.20 29.72
N LYS A 155 -22.94 -1.31 31.02
CA LYS A 155 -22.19 -2.13 31.97
C LYS A 155 -23.11 -3.03 32.77
N PHE A 156 -22.66 -4.26 32.99
CA PHE A 156 -23.20 -5.17 33.98
C PHE A 156 -22.52 -4.94 35.34
N VAL A 157 -23.33 -4.72 36.39
CA VAL A 157 -22.85 -4.45 37.75
C VAL A 157 -23.58 -5.35 38.74
N ASP A 158 -22.81 -6.18 39.43
CA ASP A 158 -23.24 -7.19 40.40
C ASP A 158 -22.65 -6.97 41.80
N PHE A 159 -22.11 -5.77 42.05
CA PHE A 159 -21.47 -5.36 43.30
C PHE A 159 -21.93 -3.97 43.73
N ASP A 160 -21.83 -3.69 45.02
CA ASP A 160 -22.13 -2.38 45.62
C ASP A 160 -21.22 -1.28 45.05
N PHE A 161 -21.81 -0.16 44.63
CA PHE A 161 -21.06 0.89 43.94
C PHE A 161 -21.61 2.29 44.23
N VAL A 162 -20.81 3.31 43.91
CA VAL A 162 -21.18 4.72 43.97
C VAL A 162 -21.35 5.29 42.56
N VAL A 163 -22.37 6.12 42.35
CA VAL A 163 -22.68 6.69 41.03
C VAL A 163 -21.79 7.90 40.73
N GLY A 164 -21.18 7.93 39.55
CA GLY A 164 -20.41 9.09 39.07
C GLY A 164 -21.27 10.33 38.76
N ALA A 165 -20.60 11.46 38.56
CA ALA A 165 -21.22 12.79 38.52
C ALA A 165 -22.29 13.00 37.43
N ASP A 166 -22.26 12.27 36.31
CA ASP A 166 -23.07 12.60 35.12
C ASP A 166 -23.63 11.42 34.33
N GLY A 167 -24.79 11.63 33.71
CA GLY A 167 -25.32 10.84 32.59
C GLY A 167 -25.66 9.37 32.86
N VAL A 168 -25.50 8.87 34.07
CA VAL A 168 -25.75 7.46 34.41
C VAL A 168 -27.26 7.16 34.44
N LYS A 169 -27.67 6.08 33.78
CA LYS A 169 -29.02 5.47 33.88
C LYS A 169 -28.89 4.07 34.45
N ILE A 170 -29.56 3.81 35.57
CA ILE A 170 -29.53 2.51 36.26
C ILE A 170 -30.81 1.76 35.90
N LEU A 171 -30.66 0.56 35.35
CA LEU A 171 -31.73 -0.32 34.92
C LEU A 171 -31.64 -1.63 35.70
N ARG A 172 -32.68 -1.98 36.45
CA ARG A 172 -32.79 -3.30 37.09
C ARG A 172 -33.61 -4.24 36.21
N PRO A 173 -33.03 -5.34 35.71
CA PRO A 173 -33.77 -6.33 34.93
C PRO A 173 -34.92 -6.95 35.72
N VAL A 174 -36.01 -7.29 35.04
CA VAL A 174 -37.18 -7.98 35.61
C VAL A 174 -37.51 -9.18 34.73
N GLY A 175 -37.50 -10.37 35.31
CA GLY A 175 -37.85 -11.65 34.65
C GLY A 175 -36.87 -12.16 33.58
N ALA A 176 -36.13 -11.28 32.90
CA ALA A 176 -35.07 -11.66 31.96
C ALA A 176 -33.73 -11.90 32.68
N ASP A 177 -32.88 -12.74 32.08
CA ASP A 177 -31.51 -12.93 32.56
C ASP A 177 -30.73 -11.59 32.46
N PRO A 178 -30.14 -11.10 33.57
CA PRO A 178 -29.43 -9.83 33.57
C PRO A 178 -28.25 -9.74 32.61
N ARG A 179 -27.49 -10.84 32.42
CA ARG A 179 -26.33 -10.86 31.53
C ARG A 179 -26.79 -10.88 30.08
N PHE A 180 -27.79 -11.68 29.73
CA PHE A 180 -28.36 -11.66 28.38
C PHE A 180 -28.89 -10.26 28.04
N TYR A 181 -29.58 -9.61 28.98
CA TYR A 181 -30.06 -8.25 28.77
C TYR A 181 -28.93 -7.24 28.53
N HIS A 182 -27.81 -7.36 29.28
CA HIS A 182 -26.60 -6.57 29.01
C HIS A 182 -26.05 -6.81 27.61
N LEU A 183 -25.98 -8.06 27.15
CA LEU A 183 -25.52 -8.42 25.81
C LEU A 183 -26.42 -7.82 24.72
N ALA A 184 -27.74 -7.93 24.89
CA ALA A 184 -28.71 -7.38 23.95
C ALA A 184 -28.62 -5.85 23.85
N LEU A 185 -28.42 -5.16 24.98
CA LEU A 185 -28.20 -3.71 25.00
C LEU A 185 -26.84 -3.30 24.41
N SER A 186 -25.80 -4.11 24.63
CA SER A 186 -24.47 -3.90 24.06
C SER A 186 -24.42 -4.05 22.54
N TRP A 187 -25.30 -4.88 21.99
CA TRP A 187 -25.41 -5.11 20.55
C TRP A 187 -26.16 -3.98 19.82
N LEU A 188 -27.08 -3.28 20.49
CA LEU A 188 -27.92 -2.26 19.86
C LEU A 188 -27.09 -1.17 19.15
N PRO A 189 -27.24 -1.00 17.82
CA PRO A 189 -26.59 0.09 17.10
C PRO A 189 -27.34 1.40 17.41
N LEU A 190 -26.84 2.17 18.35
CA LEU A 190 -27.38 3.50 18.67
C LEU A 190 -26.59 4.58 17.94
N ASP A 191 -27.23 5.35 17.07
CA ASP A 191 -26.58 6.46 16.36
C ASP A 191 -26.00 7.49 17.33
N SER A 192 -24.79 7.96 17.02
CA SER A 192 -24.13 9.02 17.80
C SER A 192 -24.76 10.37 17.49
N ARG A 193 -25.26 11.05 18.52
CA ARG A 193 -25.70 12.45 18.44
C ARG A 193 -24.62 13.43 18.94
N GLY A 194 -23.35 13.02 18.92
CA GLY A 194 -22.27 13.79 19.54
C GLY A 194 -22.45 13.90 21.05
N TYR A 195 -22.41 15.11 21.62
CA TYR A 195 -22.61 15.35 23.06
C TYR A 195 -24.09 15.21 23.51
N GLY A 196 -25.01 14.86 22.61
CA GLY A 196 -26.43 14.69 22.91
C GLY A 196 -26.72 13.57 23.93
N ARG A 197 -27.94 13.56 24.46
CA ARG A 197 -28.47 12.47 25.33
C ARG A 197 -29.09 11.36 24.49
N HIS A 198 -28.71 10.11 24.76
CA HIS A 198 -29.05 8.93 23.96
C HIS A 198 -30.08 8.01 24.63
N PHE A 199 -30.45 8.24 25.89
CA PHE A 199 -31.44 7.42 26.59
C PHE A 199 -32.82 7.47 25.91
N LYS A 200 -33.15 8.59 25.24
CA LYS A 200 -34.37 8.68 24.42
C LYS A 200 -34.33 7.71 23.22
N LEU A 201 -33.16 7.55 22.59
CA LEU A 201 -32.96 6.59 21.51
C LEU A 201 -33.11 5.16 22.02
N LEU A 202 -32.52 4.88 23.19
CA LEU A 202 -32.67 3.58 23.83
C LEU A 202 -34.14 3.26 24.11
N LYS A 203 -34.92 4.22 24.61
CA LYS A 203 -36.38 4.03 24.84
C LYS A 203 -37.18 3.72 23.58
N SER A 204 -36.76 4.24 22.41
CA SER A 204 -37.42 3.99 21.13
C SER A 204 -36.89 2.76 20.39
N SER A 205 -35.81 2.14 20.89
CA SER A 205 -35.19 0.96 20.27
C SER A 205 -35.86 -0.33 20.72
N HIS A 206 -35.65 -1.42 19.97
CA HIS A 206 -36.18 -2.74 20.27
C HIS A 206 -35.06 -3.77 20.37
N VAL A 207 -35.20 -4.74 21.27
CA VAL A 207 -34.28 -5.86 21.45
C VAL A 207 -35.02 -7.19 21.31
N PRO A 208 -34.34 -8.24 20.84
CA PRO A 208 -34.92 -9.57 20.81
C PRO A 208 -34.89 -10.20 22.21
N LEU A 209 -36.00 -10.82 22.61
CA LEU A 209 -36.16 -11.53 23.88
C LEU A 209 -36.39 -13.04 23.61
N PRO A 210 -35.44 -13.93 23.97
CA PRO A 210 -35.60 -15.38 23.91
C PRO A 210 -36.40 -15.94 25.09
N PRO A 211 -36.80 -17.22 25.05
CA PRO A 211 -37.09 -18.03 26.23
C PRO A 211 -36.02 -17.91 27.32
N LEU A 212 -36.41 -17.92 28.60
CA LEU A 212 -35.46 -17.74 29.71
C LEU A 212 -34.38 -18.83 29.77
N ALA A 213 -34.77 -20.09 29.53
CA ALA A 213 -33.80 -21.21 29.48
C ALA A 213 -32.78 -21.02 28.35
N GLU A 214 -33.22 -20.53 27.19
CA GLU A 214 -32.34 -20.21 26.07
C GLU A 214 -31.41 -19.04 26.38
N GLN A 215 -31.87 -18.01 27.09
CA GLN A 215 -31.02 -16.89 27.54
C GLN A 215 -29.81 -17.38 28.35
N HIS A 216 -30.01 -18.29 29.31
CA HIS A 216 -28.91 -18.87 30.10
C HIS A 216 -27.92 -19.64 29.22
N ARG A 217 -28.41 -20.43 28.25
CA ARG A 217 -27.54 -21.15 27.30
C ARG A 217 -26.74 -20.20 26.42
N ILE A 218 -27.35 -19.11 25.96
CA ILE A 218 -26.68 -18.07 25.17
C ILE A 218 -25.56 -17.42 26.00
N VAL A 219 -25.86 -16.99 27.23
CA VAL A 219 -24.88 -16.33 28.11
C VAL A 219 -23.69 -17.25 28.37
N ALA A 220 -23.93 -18.51 28.72
CA ALA A 220 -22.87 -19.49 28.93
C ALA A 220 -21.97 -19.64 27.70
N LYS A 221 -22.55 -19.67 26.49
CA LYS A 221 -21.79 -19.81 25.25
C LYS A 221 -21.03 -18.54 24.87
N VAL A 222 -21.62 -17.37 25.12
CA VAL A 222 -20.92 -16.08 24.92
C VAL A 222 -19.72 -15.97 25.87
N ASP A 223 -19.90 -16.30 27.16
CA ASP A 223 -18.82 -16.27 28.15
C ASP A 223 -17.65 -17.20 27.73
N GLU A 224 -17.95 -18.41 27.25
CA GLU A 224 -16.95 -19.35 26.72
C GLU A 224 -16.15 -18.76 25.54
N LEU A 225 -16.84 -18.17 24.56
CA LEU A 225 -16.21 -17.61 23.36
C LEU A 225 -15.48 -16.30 23.62
N MET A 226 -15.97 -15.48 24.55
CA MET A 226 -15.29 -14.24 24.97
C MET A 226 -14.01 -14.55 25.75
N ALA A 227 -14.03 -15.56 26.63
CA ALA A 227 -12.82 -16.03 27.31
C ALA A 227 -11.78 -16.57 26.33
N LEU A 228 -12.21 -17.20 25.23
CA LEU A 228 -11.30 -17.60 24.16
C LEU A 228 -10.70 -16.39 23.43
N CYS A 229 -11.50 -15.36 23.14
CA CYS A 229 -11.00 -14.08 22.60
C CYS A 229 -9.96 -13.43 23.53
N ASP A 230 -10.21 -13.42 24.84
CA ASP A 230 -9.28 -12.85 25.84
C ASP A 230 -7.93 -13.58 25.84
N ARG A 231 -7.95 -14.92 25.82
CA ARG A 231 -6.72 -15.74 25.74
C ARG A 231 -5.91 -15.46 24.47
N LEU A 232 -6.59 -15.28 23.33
CA LEU A 232 -5.92 -14.93 22.08
C LEU A 232 -5.26 -13.55 22.14
N GLU A 233 -5.96 -12.58 22.71
CA GLU A 233 -5.47 -11.20 22.80
C GLU A 233 -4.19 -11.15 23.64
N GLU A 234 -4.16 -11.88 24.77
CA GLU A 234 -2.97 -12.01 25.62
C GLU A 234 -1.83 -12.79 24.94
N ALA A 235 -2.14 -13.90 24.26
CA ALA A 235 -1.15 -14.68 23.52
C ALA A 235 -0.51 -13.88 22.38
N ARG A 236 -1.31 -13.08 21.67
CA ARG A 236 -0.84 -12.17 20.62
C ARG A 236 0.06 -11.09 21.20
N LYS A 237 -0.37 -10.43 22.27
CA LYS A 237 0.43 -9.41 22.97
C LYS A 237 1.78 -9.97 23.41
N THR A 238 1.79 -11.13 24.06
CA THR A 238 3.02 -11.81 24.50
C THR A 238 3.96 -12.11 23.33
N ARG A 239 3.43 -12.62 22.23
CA ARG A 239 4.22 -12.94 21.02
C ARG A 239 4.83 -11.68 20.39
N GLU A 240 4.08 -10.58 20.37
CA GLU A 240 4.56 -9.28 19.88
C GLU A 240 5.70 -8.75 20.76
N GLU A 241 5.55 -8.78 22.09
CA GLU A 241 6.59 -8.36 23.04
C GLU A 241 7.88 -9.19 22.92
N VAL A 242 7.76 -10.51 22.78
CA VAL A 242 8.91 -11.41 22.59
C VAL A 242 9.63 -11.09 21.28
N ARG A 243 8.87 -10.84 20.20
CA ARG A 243 9.44 -10.46 18.92
C ARG A 243 10.20 -9.14 19.00
N ASP A 244 9.63 -8.12 19.63
CA ASP A 244 10.27 -6.81 19.74
C ASP A 244 11.60 -6.90 20.50
N LYS A 245 11.64 -7.68 21.59
CA LYS A 245 12.88 -7.99 22.33
C LYS A 245 13.90 -8.72 21.45
N LEU A 246 13.47 -9.72 20.68
CA LEU A 246 14.35 -10.48 19.80
C LEU A 246 14.92 -9.62 18.65
N THR A 247 14.09 -8.78 18.04
CA THR A 247 14.51 -7.84 16.99
C THR A 247 15.54 -6.85 17.54
N ALA A 248 15.26 -6.22 18.68
CA ALA A 248 16.20 -5.30 19.31
C ALA A 248 17.54 -5.96 19.65
N ALA A 249 17.52 -7.15 20.27
CA ALA A 249 18.73 -7.88 20.61
C ALA A 249 19.54 -8.30 19.37
N SER A 250 18.86 -8.70 18.29
CA SER A 250 19.52 -9.13 17.04
C SER A 250 20.17 -7.98 16.31
N LEU A 251 19.48 -6.82 16.22
CA LEU A 251 20.05 -5.61 15.62
C LEU A 251 21.21 -5.05 16.46
N ALA A 252 21.11 -5.08 17.79
CA ALA A 252 22.17 -4.61 18.69
C ALA A 252 23.48 -5.39 18.51
N ARG A 253 23.40 -6.71 18.30
CA ARG A 253 24.59 -7.56 18.02
C ARG A 253 25.31 -7.16 16.73
N LEU A 254 24.60 -6.66 15.72
CA LEU A 254 25.23 -6.19 14.47
C LEU A 254 25.99 -4.88 14.65
N THR A 255 25.58 -4.05 15.61
CA THR A 255 26.14 -2.71 15.84
C THR A 255 27.16 -2.65 16.98
N ALA A 256 27.31 -3.74 17.74
CA ALA A 256 28.27 -3.83 18.83
C ALA A 256 29.70 -3.52 18.34
N PRO A 257 30.51 -2.81 19.15
CA PRO A 257 31.93 -2.66 18.85
C PRO A 257 32.58 -4.04 18.81
N ASP A 258 33.43 -4.28 17.81
CA ASP A 258 34.25 -5.49 17.79
C ASP A 258 35.14 -5.41 19.03
N MET A 259 34.92 -6.27 20.03
CA MET A 259 35.74 -6.26 21.23
C MET A 259 37.17 -6.60 20.80
N GLN A 260 38.03 -5.57 20.73
CA GLN A 260 39.46 -5.77 20.67
C GLN A 260 39.84 -6.62 21.88
N ALA A 261 40.45 -7.77 21.61
CA ALA A 261 41.16 -8.53 22.62
C ALA A 261 42.16 -7.57 23.28
N SER A 262 41.82 -7.10 24.49
CA SER A 262 42.76 -6.37 25.30
C SER A 262 43.95 -7.29 25.52
N SER A 263 45.12 -6.80 25.14
CA SER A 263 46.42 -7.36 25.53
C SER A 263 46.61 -7.17 27.03
N GLY A 264 45.82 -7.88 27.83
CA GLY A 264 45.90 -7.97 29.27
C GLY A 264 46.60 -9.27 29.67
N LYS A 265 47.74 -9.12 30.34
CA LYS A 265 48.62 -10.16 30.90
C LYS A 265 47.95 -11.48 31.27
N ALA A 266 48.61 -12.57 30.85
CA ALA A 266 48.35 -13.94 31.26
C ALA A 266 48.27 -14.08 32.79
N GLY A 267 47.05 -14.33 33.29
CA GLY A 267 46.78 -14.98 34.56
C GLY A 267 46.37 -16.42 34.28
N THR A 268 47.09 -17.37 34.86
CA THR A 268 47.02 -18.82 34.62
C THR A 268 45.70 -19.46 35.03
N GLY A 269 45.10 -20.26 34.15
CA GLY A 269 44.14 -21.31 34.53
C GLY A 269 43.08 -21.63 33.46
N PHE A 270 43.18 -22.83 32.88
CA PHE A 270 42.23 -23.55 32.00
C PHE A 270 42.43 -23.50 30.47
N PRO A 271 42.17 -24.64 29.77
CA PRO A 271 42.97 -25.06 28.62
C PRO A 271 42.47 -24.55 27.26
N SER A 272 43.42 -24.58 26.33
CA SER A 272 43.35 -24.16 24.94
C SER A 272 42.16 -24.74 24.16
N GLY A 273 41.35 -23.84 23.59
CA GLY A 273 40.52 -24.07 22.41
C GLY A 273 40.73 -22.90 21.45
N SER A 274 41.62 -23.10 20.49
CA SER A 274 41.94 -22.14 19.42
C SER A 274 40.86 -22.17 18.34
N ALA A 275 40.13 -21.06 18.15
CA ALA A 275 39.59 -20.62 16.86
C ALA A 275 38.95 -19.21 16.96
N THR A 276 39.66 -18.21 16.40
CA THR A 276 39.10 -17.06 15.65
C THR A 276 37.96 -16.21 16.23
N ILE A 277 38.32 -15.15 16.96
CA ILE A 277 37.48 -13.98 17.35
C ILE A 277 37.07 -13.11 16.12
N ARG A 278 37.23 -13.59 14.88
CA ARG A 278 36.88 -12.89 13.62
C ARG A 278 35.55 -13.35 13.00
N GLU A 279 34.87 -14.35 13.58
CA GLU A 279 33.71 -15.04 12.96
C GLU A 279 32.32 -14.57 13.42
N ASP A 280 32.20 -13.68 14.40
CA ASP A 280 30.90 -13.35 15.00
C ASP A 280 29.99 -12.48 14.10
N PHE A 281 30.54 -11.52 13.34
CA PHE A 281 29.71 -10.65 12.51
C PHE A 281 28.99 -11.40 11.37
N PRO A 282 29.65 -12.24 10.55
CA PRO A 282 28.96 -13.01 9.51
C PRO A 282 27.88 -13.94 10.07
N ALA A 283 28.12 -14.55 11.23
CA ALA A 283 27.16 -15.42 11.89
C ALA A 283 25.93 -14.63 12.40
N HIS A 284 26.14 -13.48 13.04
CA HIS A 284 25.06 -12.60 13.48
C HIS A 284 24.29 -11.97 12.31
N ALA A 285 24.99 -11.58 11.25
CA ALA A 285 24.39 -11.06 10.02
C ALA A 285 23.53 -12.12 9.35
N ARG A 286 24.04 -13.35 9.20
CA ARG A 286 23.30 -14.48 8.63
C ARG A 286 22.05 -14.80 9.45
N PHE A 287 22.18 -14.94 10.78
CA PHE A 287 21.03 -15.17 11.66
C PHE A 287 19.97 -14.07 11.50
N THR A 288 20.40 -12.80 11.51
CA THR A 288 19.47 -11.67 11.41
C THR A 288 18.78 -11.65 10.04
N LEU A 289 19.51 -11.88 8.94
CA LEU A 289 19.00 -11.92 7.57
C LEU A 289 18.02 -13.09 7.36
N ASP A 290 18.36 -14.28 7.84
CA ASP A 290 17.51 -15.47 7.75
C ASP A 290 16.22 -15.28 8.58
N ALA A 291 16.30 -14.58 9.72
CA ALA A 291 15.17 -14.28 10.59
C ALA A 291 14.37 -13.03 10.20
N LEU A 292 14.80 -12.24 9.21
CA LEU A 292 14.15 -10.96 8.84
C LEU A 292 12.63 -11.07 8.63
N PRO A 293 12.09 -12.06 7.87
CA PRO A 293 10.66 -12.17 7.65
C PRO A 293 9.86 -12.37 8.96
N ALA A 294 10.45 -13.02 9.95
CA ALA A 294 9.84 -13.23 11.27
C ALA A 294 9.98 -12.00 12.18
N LEU A 295 11.08 -11.24 12.05
CA LEU A 295 11.42 -10.09 12.89
C LEU A 295 10.81 -8.76 12.42
N THR A 296 10.35 -8.66 11.17
CA THR A 296 9.84 -7.40 10.58
C THR A 296 8.42 -7.51 10.02
N LYS A 297 7.44 -8.01 10.79
CA LYS A 297 6.03 -7.96 10.33
C LYS A 297 5.36 -6.59 10.51
N ARG A 298 5.98 -5.63 11.21
CA ARG A 298 5.43 -4.28 11.40
C ARG A 298 6.31 -3.18 10.79
N PRO A 299 5.73 -2.06 10.30
CA PRO A 299 6.48 -0.96 9.69
C PRO A 299 7.52 -0.28 10.60
N ASP A 300 7.27 -0.20 11.90
CA ASP A 300 8.17 0.43 12.88
C ASP A 300 9.47 -0.36 13.09
N GLN A 301 9.42 -1.68 12.95
CA GLN A 301 10.59 -2.57 12.99
C GLN A 301 11.49 -2.36 11.75
N ILE A 302 10.89 -2.03 10.60
CA ILE A 302 11.64 -1.73 9.36
C ILE A 302 12.48 -0.47 9.52
N LYS A 303 12.00 0.53 10.28
CA LYS A 303 12.76 1.77 10.54
C LYS A 303 14.09 1.47 11.25
N HIS A 304 14.05 0.64 12.28
CA HIS A 304 15.24 0.24 13.04
C HIS A 304 16.20 -0.55 12.17
N LEU A 305 15.70 -1.51 11.38
CA LEU A 305 16.51 -2.27 10.44
C LEU A 305 17.23 -1.36 9.43
N ARG A 306 16.52 -0.40 8.82
CA ARG A 306 17.11 0.57 7.88
C ARG A 306 18.25 1.35 8.54
N GLN A 307 18.07 1.75 9.78
CA GLN A 307 19.10 2.46 10.54
C GLN A 307 20.32 1.57 10.83
N THR A 308 20.10 0.31 11.18
CA THR A 308 21.17 -0.68 11.36
C THR A 308 21.95 -0.90 10.06
N ILE A 309 21.27 -1.09 8.93
CA ILE A 309 21.92 -1.24 7.62
C ILE A 309 22.74 0.01 7.28
N LEU A 310 22.19 1.20 7.51
CA LEU A 310 22.89 2.46 7.29
C LEU A 310 24.15 2.56 8.17
N ASN A 311 24.05 2.18 9.44
CA ASN A 311 25.17 2.16 10.38
C ASN A 311 26.26 1.18 9.91
N LEU A 312 25.90 -0.01 9.43
CA LEU A 312 26.84 -0.96 8.86
C LEU A 312 27.50 -0.44 7.57
N ALA A 313 26.75 0.28 6.74
CA ALA A 313 27.25 0.85 5.48
C ALA A 313 28.36 1.87 5.73
N VAL A 314 28.15 2.80 6.66
CA VAL A 314 29.12 3.88 6.97
C VAL A 314 30.34 3.36 7.74
N ARG A 315 30.25 2.17 8.33
CA ARG A 315 31.36 1.43 8.94
C ARG A 315 32.15 0.58 7.94
N GLY A 316 31.73 0.51 6.68
CA GLY A 316 32.37 -0.34 5.66
C GLY A 316 32.18 -1.84 5.88
N LYS A 317 31.22 -2.27 6.73
CA LYS A 317 30.97 -3.68 7.09
C LYS A 317 30.04 -4.44 6.12
N LEU A 318 29.44 -3.75 5.15
CA LEU A 318 28.49 -4.36 4.20
C LEU A 318 29.16 -5.07 3.01
N VAL A 319 30.43 -4.81 2.75
CA VAL A 319 31.17 -5.40 1.63
C VAL A 319 32.54 -5.88 2.08
N LYS A 320 33.04 -6.93 1.44
CA LYS A 320 34.42 -7.38 1.63
C LYS A 320 35.36 -6.31 1.07
N GLN A 321 36.31 -5.86 1.88
CA GLN A 321 37.33 -4.92 1.44
C GLN A 321 38.38 -5.68 0.63
N GLU A 322 38.64 -5.27 -0.61
CA GLU A 322 39.65 -5.90 -1.47
C GLU A 322 40.94 -5.05 -1.48
N ASN A 323 42.11 -5.71 -1.44
CA ASN A 323 43.42 -5.04 -1.43
C ASN A 323 43.69 -4.19 -2.69
N CYS A 324 42.84 -4.27 -3.72
CA CYS A 324 42.96 -3.50 -4.96
C CYS A 324 42.20 -2.18 -4.96
N ASP A 325 41.49 -1.82 -3.88
CA ASP A 325 40.61 -0.64 -3.89
C ASP A 325 41.34 0.72 -3.86
N GLY A 326 42.67 0.73 -3.72
CA GLY A 326 43.48 1.94 -3.55
C GLY A 326 43.37 2.53 -2.14
N ALA A 327 44.18 3.54 -1.81
CA ALA A 327 44.11 4.19 -0.50
C ALA A 327 43.10 5.35 -0.53
N ALA A 328 42.28 5.52 0.51
CA ALA A 328 41.44 6.72 0.68
C ALA A 328 42.25 8.03 0.65
N GLN A 329 43.55 7.96 0.95
CA GLN A 329 44.47 9.08 0.83
C GLN A 329 44.65 9.58 -0.61
N ASP A 330 44.71 8.68 -1.60
CA ASP A 330 44.83 9.07 -3.01
C ASP A 330 43.61 9.84 -3.46
N PHE A 331 42.44 9.42 -2.97
CA PHE A 331 41.20 10.10 -3.26
C PHE A 331 41.12 11.48 -2.59
N LEU A 332 41.57 11.60 -1.34
CA LEU A 332 41.66 12.88 -0.66
C LEU A 332 42.56 13.86 -1.42
N ASN A 333 43.66 13.38 -2.01
CA ASN A 333 44.55 14.18 -2.85
C ASN A 333 43.85 14.68 -4.13
N GLU A 334 43.01 13.85 -4.77
CA GLU A 334 42.20 14.27 -5.93
C GLU A 334 41.20 15.37 -5.55
N ILE A 335 40.51 15.22 -4.41
CA ILE A 335 39.58 16.22 -3.87
C ILE A 335 40.34 17.54 -3.62
N ALA A 336 41.52 17.47 -2.99
CA ALA A 336 42.34 18.65 -2.72
C ALA A 336 42.75 19.37 -4.02
N LYS A 337 43.15 18.62 -5.05
CA LYS A 337 43.47 19.16 -6.38
C LYS A 337 42.26 19.84 -7.03
N LYS A 338 41.11 19.17 -7.06
CA LYS A 338 39.86 19.72 -7.63
C LYS A 338 39.40 20.98 -6.89
N LYS A 339 39.52 20.96 -5.56
CA LYS A 339 39.19 22.09 -4.70
C LYS A 339 40.09 23.29 -5.00
N PHE A 340 41.39 23.06 -5.21
CA PHE A 340 42.34 24.10 -5.61
C PHE A 340 41.96 24.74 -6.96
N GLU A 341 41.68 23.93 -7.99
CA GLU A 341 41.23 24.41 -9.31
C GLU A 341 39.96 25.28 -9.21
N LEU A 342 38.99 24.86 -8.39
CA LEU A 342 37.73 25.58 -8.18
C LEU A 342 37.90 26.90 -7.42
N PHE A 343 38.87 26.98 -6.51
CA PHE A 343 39.18 28.22 -5.79
C PHE A 343 39.74 29.29 -6.71
N GLU A 344 40.60 28.91 -7.66
CA GLU A 344 41.13 29.84 -8.67
C GLU A 344 40.02 30.33 -9.61
N GLN A 345 39.15 29.43 -10.08
CA GLN A 345 38.07 29.76 -11.00
C GLN A 345 36.97 30.64 -10.38
N ARG A 346 36.63 30.41 -9.11
CA ARG A 346 35.49 31.07 -8.44
C ARG A 346 35.90 32.21 -7.50
N ASN A 347 37.20 32.57 -7.45
CA ASN A 347 37.77 33.59 -6.56
C ASN A 347 37.33 33.45 -5.09
N ILE A 348 37.30 32.21 -4.59
CA ILE A 348 36.85 31.87 -3.23
C ILE A 348 38.05 31.93 -2.28
N ARG A 349 37.88 32.52 -1.08
CA ARG A 349 38.91 32.52 -0.04
C ARG A 349 39.28 31.09 0.37
N ARG A 350 40.60 30.82 0.45
CA ARG A 350 41.12 29.54 0.91
C ARG A 350 40.76 29.30 2.37
N ASP A 351 40.38 28.06 2.64
CA ASP A 351 40.12 27.55 3.97
C ASP A 351 41.40 27.47 4.81
N ARG A 352 41.27 27.62 6.13
CA ARG A 352 42.34 27.30 7.08
C ARG A 352 42.48 25.78 7.16
N THR A 353 43.70 25.26 7.06
CA THR A 353 43.99 23.83 7.24
C THR A 353 43.57 23.38 8.63
N LEU A 354 42.76 22.32 8.71
CA LEU A 354 42.36 21.70 9.97
C LEU A 354 43.35 20.57 10.32
N PRO A 355 43.59 20.29 11.62
CA PRO A 355 44.38 19.13 12.02
C PRO A 355 43.69 17.82 11.63
N GLU A 356 44.47 16.76 11.41
CA GLU A 356 43.92 15.42 11.17
C GLU A 356 42.98 14.97 12.30
N VAL A 357 42.11 14.02 12.01
CA VAL A 357 41.21 13.42 13.02
C VAL A 357 42.05 12.52 13.92
N ALA A 358 42.12 12.84 15.22
CA ALA A 358 42.84 12.02 16.19
C ALA A 358 42.13 10.66 16.37
N LYS A 359 42.88 9.61 16.77
CA LYS A 359 42.29 8.28 17.04
C LYS A 359 41.21 8.33 18.14
N ASP A 360 41.39 9.20 19.13
CA ASP A 360 40.43 9.36 20.24
C ASP A 360 39.16 10.13 19.83
N ASP A 361 39.20 10.87 18.71
CA ASP A 361 38.05 11.56 18.12
C ASP A 361 37.26 10.65 17.16
N ALA A 362 37.74 9.44 16.88
CA ALA A 362 37.10 8.49 15.97
C ALA A 362 35.95 7.74 16.68
N PRO A 363 34.70 7.84 16.20
CA PRO A 363 33.54 7.21 16.86
C PRO A 363 33.54 5.67 16.81
N PHE A 364 34.24 5.10 15.82
CA PHE A 364 34.36 3.66 15.61
C PHE A 364 35.57 3.34 14.71
N GLU A 365 35.97 2.07 14.70
CA GLU A 365 37.05 1.58 13.84
C GLU A 365 36.62 1.51 12.37
N LEU A 366 37.46 2.05 11.50
CA LEU A 366 37.31 1.96 10.05
C LEU A 366 38.18 0.85 9.47
N PRO A 367 37.79 0.29 8.32
CA PRO A 367 38.69 -0.56 7.54
C PRO A 367 40.00 0.15 7.20
N GLU A 368 41.09 -0.60 7.07
CA GLU A 368 42.43 -0.06 6.77
C GLU A 368 42.48 0.78 5.48
N SER A 369 41.59 0.50 4.51
CA SER A 369 41.49 1.22 3.25
C SER A 369 40.75 2.57 3.35
N TRP A 370 40.03 2.83 4.45
CA TRP A 370 39.24 4.03 4.67
C TRP A 370 39.99 5.03 5.57
N LYS A 371 39.68 6.33 5.45
CA LYS A 371 40.28 7.38 6.29
C LYS A 371 39.21 8.26 6.91
N TRP A 372 39.43 8.69 8.16
CA TRP A 372 38.64 9.76 8.77
C TRP A 372 39.05 11.11 8.18
N VAL A 373 38.08 11.87 7.71
CA VAL A 373 38.25 13.23 7.18
C VAL A 373 37.26 14.18 7.84
N ARG A 374 37.54 15.48 7.86
CA ARG A 374 36.58 16.47 8.34
C ARG A 374 35.67 16.92 7.20
N ALA A 375 34.42 17.28 7.50
CA ALA A 375 33.47 17.72 6.48
C ALA A 375 33.97 18.88 5.60
N GLN A 376 34.82 19.76 6.15
CA GLN A 376 35.43 20.86 5.40
C GLN A 376 36.45 20.39 4.34
N GLU A 377 37.09 19.24 4.51
CA GLU A 377 38.10 18.72 3.57
C GLU A 377 37.47 18.25 2.26
N ILE A 378 36.23 17.74 2.33
CA ILE A 378 35.47 17.23 1.18
C ILE A 378 34.45 18.21 0.59
N SER A 379 34.32 19.40 1.19
CA SER A 379 33.43 20.47 0.73
C SER A 379 34.19 21.70 0.22
N LEU A 380 33.60 22.38 -0.75
CA LEU A 380 34.11 23.64 -1.30
C LEU A 380 33.81 24.81 -0.35
N LYS A 381 32.63 24.80 0.27
CA LYS A 381 32.14 25.83 1.19
C LYS A 381 31.04 25.27 2.07
N ILE A 382 31.05 25.62 3.35
CA ILE A 382 29.92 25.36 4.26
C ILE A 382 29.37 26.71 4.73
N SER A 383 28.13 26.99 4.37
CA SER A 383 27.43 28.23 4.71
C SER A 383 25.97 27.95 5.09
N ASP A 384 25.30 28.94 5.65
CA ASP A 384 23.87 28.90 5.95
C ASP A 384 23.10 29.90 5.07
N GLY A 385 21.78 29.78 5.12
CA GLY A 385 20.88 30.67 4.41
C GLY A 385 20.88 32.11 4.93
N VAL A 386 19.90 32.87 4.45
CA VAL A 386 19.81 34.31 4.75
C VAL A 386 19.45 34.58 6.22
N HIS A 387 20.18 35.47 6.88
CA HIS A 387 19.99 35.93 8.28
C HIS A 387 19.01 37.11 8.39
N LYS A 388 18.05 37.19 7.48
CA LYS A 388 17.01 38.22 7.43
C LYS A 388 15.69 37.54 7.18
N LYS A 389 14.62 38.06 7.79
CA LYS A 389 13.27 37.60 7.49
C LYS A 389 12.96 38.01 6.03
N PRO A 390 12.71 37.06 5.12
CA PRO A 390 12.40 37.42 3.74
C PRO A 390 10.99 38.00 3.62
N ASN A 391 10.76 38.77 2.58
CA ASN A 391 9.42 39.24 2.21
C ASN A 391 8.75 38.15 1.38
N TYR A 392 7.66 37.58 1.90
CA TYR A 392 6.96 36.53 1.20
C TYR A 392 6.03 37.10 0.14
N VAL A 393 6.08 36.51 -1.05
CA VAL A 393 5.20 36.83 -2.18
C VAL A 393 4.27 35.65 -2.47
N ALA A 394 3.15 35.92 -3.14
CA ALA A 394 2.18 34.88 -3.50
C ALA A 394 2.73 33.87 -4.53
N SER A 395 3.69 34.30 -5.37
CA SER A 395 4.37 33.47 -6.37
C SER A 395 5.77 34.01 -6.65
N GLY A 396 6.77 33.13 -6.77
CA GLY A 396 8.17 33.51 -6.98
C GLY A 396 9.12 32.33 -6.83
N VAL A 397 10.32 32.57 -6.30
CA VAL A 397 11.31 31.52 -6.06
C VAL A 397 11.04 30.84 -4.72
N PRO A 398 11.04 29.49 -4.64
CA PRO A 398 10.79 28.78 -3.38
C PRO A 398 11.80 29.14 -2.29
N PHE A 399 11.29 29.23 -1.07
CA PHE A 399 12.07 29.51 0.13
C PHE A 399 12.03 28.32 1.09
N VAL A 400 13.11 27.54 1.07
CA VAL A 400 13.25 26.26 1.76
C VAL A 400 13.65 26.47 3.22
N THR A 401 12.93 25.80 4.11
CA THR A 401 13.10 25.82 5.56
C THR A 401 13.20 24.38 6.11
N VAL A 402 13.30 24.22 7.43
CA VAL A 402 13.37 22.89 8.09
C VAL A 402 12.15 22.01 7.76
N LYS A 403 10.95 22.57 7.62
CA LYS A 403 9.73 21.81 7.25
C LYS A 403 9.94 21.08 5.92
N ASN A 404 10.56 21.75 4.95
CA ASN A 404 10.81 21.22 3.61
C ASN A 404 11.75 20.01 3.60
N LEU A 405 12.70 19.94 4.54
CA LEU A 405 13.63 18.81 4.65
C LEU A 405 13.07 17.65 5.49
N THR A 406 12.06 17.91 6.33
CA THR A 406 11.50 16.94 7.28
C THR A 406 10.22 16.26 6.79
N GLU A 407 9.55 16.83 5.79
CA GLU A 407 8.27 16.33 5.25
C GLU A 407 8.40 15.00 4.48
N GLY A 408 9.59 14.65 3.98
CA GLY A 408 9.79 13.44 3.19
C GLY A 408 11.25 13.06 2.96
N PRO A 409 11.52 12.00 2.16
CA PRO A 409 12.87 11.48 1.91
C PRO A 409 13.74 12.41 1.03
N GLY A 410 13.14 13.40 0.37
CA GLY A 410 13.82 14.42 -0.44
C GLY A 410 13.59 15.83 0.10
N ILE A 411 13.80 16.84 -0.75
CA ILE A 411 13.44 18.23 -0.46
C ILE A 411 11.99 18.44 -0.92
N SER A 412 11.08 18.66 0.01
CA SER A 412 9.68 18.97 -0.30
C SER A 412 9.53 20.43 -0.68
N PHE A 413 8.85 20.69 -1.79
CA PHE A 413 8.40 22.02 -2.19
C PHE A 413 6.89 22.22 -2.01
N ARG A 414 6.24 21.33 -1.25
CA ARG A 414 4.80 21.44 -0.91
C ARG A 414 4.62 22.60 0.08
N GLU A 415 3.54 23.37 -0.11
CA GLU A 415 3.19 24.53 0.74
C GLU A 415 4.36 25.49 1.05
N THR A 416 5.33 25.59 0.13
CA THR A 416 6.55 26.34 0.36
C THR A 416 6.29 27.82 0.16
N LYS A 417 6.84 28.65 1.03
CA LYS A 417 6.75 30.10 0.89
C LYS A 417 7.62 30.56 -0.28
N PHE A 418 7.22 31.63 -0.96
CA PHE A 418 7.96 32.18 -2.08
C PHE A 418 8.56 33.53 -1.74
N ILE A 419 9.70 33.85 -2.36
CA ILE A 419 10.34 35.16 -2.34
C ILE A 419 10.42 35.72 -3.76
N SER A 420 10.65 37.02 -3.90
CA SER A 420 10.82 37.63 -5.22
C SER A 420 12.11 37.16 -5.90
N PHE A 421 12.21 37.35 -7.22
CA PHE A 421 13.42 37.02 -7.97
C PHE A 421 14.59 37.92 -7.56
N GLU A 422 14.33 39.17 -7.19
CA GLU A 422 15.34 40.11 -6.69
C GLU A 422 15.93 39.64 -5.35
N ASP A 423 15.07 39.25 -4.41
CA ASP A 423 15.50 38.69 -3.11
C ASP A 423 16.31 37.41 -3.33
N HIS A 424 15.88 36.53 -4.25
CA HIS A 424 16.61 35.32 -4.59
C HIS A 424 18.00 35.64 -5.15
N HIS A 425 18.10 36.54 -6.15
CA HIS A 425 19.37 36.96 -6.75
C HIS A 425 20.33 37.56 -5.73
N GLU A 426 19.85 38.24 -4.70
CA GLU A 426 20.69 38.73 -3.61
C GLU A 426 21.15 37.59 -2.69
N PHE A 427 20.25 36.68 -2.31
CA PHE A 427 20.57 35.60 -1.36
C PHE A 427 21.57 34.58 -1.92
N ILE A 428 21.48 34.26 -3.21
CA ILE A 428 22.39 33.29 -3.84
C ILE A 428 23.84 33.79 -3.94
N LYS A 429 24.10 35.11 -3.90
CA LYS A 429 25.47 35.65 -3.87
C LYS A 429 26.29 35.08 -2.70
N ARG A 430 25.63 34.85 -1.56
CA ARG A 430 26.25 34.25 -0.37
C ARG A 430 26.17 32.73 -0.40
N THR A 431 24.98 32.19 -0.63
CA THR A 431 24.69 30.76 -0.50
C THR A 431 23.80 30.34 -1.66
N HIS A 432 24.41 29.76 -2.70
CA HIS A 432 23.74 29.28 -3.90
C HIS A 432 23.61 27.75 -3.86
N PRO A 433 22.43 27.18 -3.56
CA PRO A 433 22.20 25.74 -3.61
C PRO A 433 22.14 25.26 -5.06
N GLU A 434 22.95 24.27 -5.42
CA GLU A 434 22.97 23.69 -6.78
C GLU A 434 22.75 22.17 -6.72
N ARG A 435 22.32 21.56 -7.83
CA ARG A 435 22.24 20.10 -7.96
C ARG A 435 23.59 19.47 -7.59
N GLY A 436 23.55 18.43 -6.77
CA GLY A 436 24.74 17.73 -6.29
C GLY A 436 25.36 18.32 -5.02
N ASP A 437 24.77 19.37 -4.44
CA ASP A 437 25.10 19.82 -3.09
C ASP A 437 24.27 19.10 -2.01
N VAL A 438 24.64 19.30 -0.74
CA VAL A 438 23.98 18.70 0.41
C VAL A 438 23.42 19.78 1.35
N LEU A 439 22.16 19.64 1.76
CA LEU A 439 21.53 20.47 2.78
C LEU A 439 21.43 19.73 4.11
N ILE A 440 21.64 20.44 5.22
CA ILE A 440 21.47 19.91 6.58
C ILE A 440 20.71 20.92 7.44
N THR A 441 19.72 20.44 8.20
CA THR A 441 18.99 21.30 9.14
C THR A 441 19.84 21.63 10.36
N LYS A 442 19.93 22.92 10.72
CA LYS A 442 20.79 23.39 11.82
C LYS A 442 20.04 23.94 13.03
N ASP A 443 18.80 24.39 12.86
CA ASP A 443 17.98 24.93 13.95
C ASP A 443 16.64 24.17 14.05
N GLY A 444 16.14 23.92 15.26
CA GLY A 444 14.89 23.15 15.47
C GLY A 444 15.13 21.64 15.38
N THR A 445 14.58 20.98 14.33
CA THR A 445 14.92 19.57 14.04
C THR A 445 16.31 19.54 13.41
N ILE A 446 17.32 19.12 14.16
CA ILE A 446 18.73 19.18 13.74
C ILE A 446 19.17 17.90 13.04
N GLY A 447 20.06 18.03 12.06
CA GLY A 447 20.80 16.90 11.48
C GLY A 447 20.12 16.24 10.28
N VAL A 448 18.89 16.62 9.94
CA VAL A 448 18.19 16.06 8.78
C VAL A 448 18.89 16.50 7.51
N THR A 449 19.41 15.53 6.76
CA THR A 449 20.30 15.79 5.62
C THR A 449 19.67 15.32 4.32
N ARG A 450 19.73 16.15 3.28
CA ARG A 450 19.18 15.86 1.94
C ARG A 450 20.17 16.25 0.84
N VAL A 451 20.26 15.43 -0.20
CA VAL A 451 20.97 15.79 -1.44
C VAL A 451 20.04 16.66 -2.30
N ILE A 452 20.60 17.67 -2.95
CA ILE A 452 19.89 18.47 -3.93
C ILE A 452 19.90 17.71 -5.27
N ASP A 453 18.77 17.09 -5.60
CA ASP A 453 18.56 16.25 -6.78
C ASP A 453 17.70 16.92 -7.86
N THR A 454 17.50 18.23 -7.73
CA THR A 454 16.67 19.06 -8.61
C THR A 454 17.46 20.23 -9.19
N ASP A 455 17.10 20.64 -10.40
CA ASP A 455 17.61 21.84 -11.07
C ASP A 455 16.72 23.06 -10.79
N ARG A 456 15.64 22.88 -10.01
CA ARG A 456 14.77 23.97 -9.60
C ARG A 456 15.55 24.92 -8.69
N GLU A 457 15.58 26.19 -9.03
CA GLU A 457 16.17 27.23 -8.17
C GLU A 457 15.34 27.43 -6.89
N PHE A 458 16.04 27.62 -5.77
CA PHE A 458 15.44 27.98 -4.49
C PHE A 458 16.46 28.69 -3.59
N SER A 459 15.95 29.45 -2.63
CA SER A 459 16.74 30.01 -1.53
C SER A 459 16.48 29.23 -0.26
N ILE A 460 17.47 29.20 0.64
CA ILE A 460 17.34 28.54 1.95
C ILE A 460 17.32 29.58 3.09
N PHE A 461 16.57 29.29 4.15
CA PHE A 461 16.56 30.12 5.35
C PHE A 461 17.79 29.87 6.22
N VAL A 462 18.08 30.78 7.16
CA VAL A 462 19.21 30.64 8.09
C VAL A 462 19.21 29.26 8.76
N SER A 463 18.05 28.70 9.14
CA SER A 463 17.92 27.40 9.82
C SER A 463 18.36 26.17 9.03
N VAL A 464 18.77 26.33 7.77
CA VAL A 464 19.32 25.27 6.91
C VAL A 464 20.73 25.66 6.48
N ALA A 465 21.67 24.72 6.61
CA ALA A 465 23.03 24.87 6.13
C ALA A 465 23.21 24.14 4.79
N LEU A 466 24.02 24.74 3.91
CA LEU A 466 24.48 24.20 2.64
C LEU A 466 25.92 23.73 2.80
N VAL A 467 26.16 22.47 2.44
CA VAL A 467 27.48 21.90 2.19
C VAL A 467 27.69 21.85 0.68
N LYS A 468 28.46 22.81 0.18
CA LYS A 468 28.83 22.91 -1.24
C LYS A 468 29.85 21.83 -1.55
N MET A 469 29.55 20.91 -2.47
CA MET A 469 30.41 19.75 -2.70
C MET A 469 31.57 20.09 -3.66
N VAL A 470 32.77 19.55 -3.39
CA VAL A 470 33.88 19.59 -4.38
C VAL A 470 33.59 18.61 -5.52
N LEU A 471 33.12 17.41 -5.16
CA LEU A 471 32.70 16.37 -6.08
C LEU A 471 31.24 16.01 -5.79
N ALA A 472 30.35 16.32 -6.73
CA ALA A 472 28.91 16.04 -6.60
C ALA A 472 28.61 14.54 -6.40
N GLU A 473 29.46 13.66 -6.94
CA GLU A 473 29.35 12.19 -6.78
C GLU A 473 29.41 11.74 -5.31
N LEU A 474 30.03 12.53 -4.42
CA LEU A 474 30.11 12.22 -2.99
C LEU A 474 28.87 12.64 -2.21
N ALA A 475 27.99 13.46 -2.77
CA ALA A 475 26.83 13.99 -2.08
C ALA A 475 25.90 12.89 -1.52
N PRO A 476 25.57 11.82 -2.27
CA PRO A 476 24.74 10.72 -1.74
C PRO A 476 25.41 10.01 -0.56
N PHE A 477 26.70 9.72 -0.67
CA PHE A 477 27.45 9.06 0.40
C PHE A 477 27.56 9.95 1.65
N LEU A 478 27.83 11.24 1.47
CA LEU A 478 27.83 12.22 2.55
C LEU A 478 26.47 12.32 3.24
N ALA A 479 25.38 12.34 2.48
CA ALA A 479 24.03 12.36 3.04
C ALA A 479 23.71 11.08 3.83
N LEU A 480 24.17 9.91 3.37
CA LEU A 480 24.06 8.65 4.12
C LEU A 480 24.86 8.71 5.42
N CYS A 481 26.11 9.20 5.37
CA CYS A 481 26.95 9.39 6.55
C CYS A 481 26.27 10.30 7.57
N LEU A 482 25.86 11.50 7.16
CA LEU A 482 25.25 12.48 8.04
C LEU A 482 23.91 11.99 8.61
N ASN A 483 23.11 11.18 7.90
CA ASN A 483 21.87 10.60 8.46
C ASN A 483 22.11 9.34 9.31
N SER A 484 23.32 8.80 9.36
CA SER A 484 23.64 7.61 10.16
C SER A 484 23.70 7.95 11.65
N GLU A 485 23.34 6.98 12.49
CA GLU A 485 23.33 7.15 13.96
C GLU A 485 24.73 7.45 14.51
N ALA A 486 25.76 6.84 13.89
CA ALA A 486 27.15 7.03 14.29
C ALA A 486 27.68 8.44 14.03
N VAL A 487 27.10 9.18 13.07
CA VAL A 487 27.45 10.59 12.82
C VAL A 487 26.50 11.53 13.55
N GLN A 488 25.21 11.20 13.62
CA GLN A 488 24.21 11.97 14.38
C GLN A 488 24.55 12.07 15.87
N SER A 489 25.08 11.00 16.47
CA SER A 489 25.51 11.00 17.89
C SER A 489 26.67 11.95 18.19
N GLN A 490 27.47 12.33 17.18
CA GLN A 490 28.54 13.31 17.33
C GLN A 490 28.02 14.76 17.28
N ILE A 491 26.81 14.97 16.75
CA ILE A 491 26.18 16.28 16.64
C ILE A 491 25.61 16.65 18.02
N VAL A 492 26.37 17.42 18.80
CA VAL A 492 25.93 17.93 20.11
C VAL A 492 25.32 19.33 19.93
N PRO A 493 23.99 19.49 20.01
CA PRO A 493 23.36 20.79 19.83
C PRO A 493 23.63 21.72 21.02
N LYS A 494 23.87 23.00 20.74
CA LYS A 494 24.11 24.03 21.77
C LYS A 494 22.95 25.03 21.82
N GLY A 495 22.67 25.60 23.00
CA GLY A 495 21.64 26.62 23.21
C GLY A 495 20.57 26.21 24.24
N ALA A 496 20.16 27.17 25.09
CA ALA A 496 19.25 26.92 26.23
C ALA A 496 17.76 26.92 25.84
N ALA A 497 17.33 27.82 24.97
CA ALA A 497 15.93 27.94 24.54
C ALA A 497 15.65 27.26 23.18
N LEU A 498 16.54 27.43 22.22
CA LEU A 498 16.51 26.75 20.93
C LEU A 498 17.86 26.06 20.74
N LYS A 499 17.83 24.79 20.35
CA LYS A 499 19.03 24.02 20.06
C LYS A 499 19.50 24.34 18.64
N HIS A 500 20.82 24.51 18.48
CA HIS A 500 21.45 24.89 17.22
C HIS A 500 22.71 24.05 16.94
N LEU A 501 22.93 23.73 15.67
CA LEU A 501 24.20 23.22 15.14
C LEU A 501 25.04 24.39 14.60
N HIS A 502 26.17 24.65 15.23
CA HIS A 502 27.10 25.68 14.76
C HIS A 502 27.84 25.21 13.50
N LEU A 503 27.99 26.10 12.51
CA LEU A 503 28.73 25.79 11.28
C LEU A 503 30.22 25.44 11.55
N VAL A 504 30.79 25.95 12.64
CA VAL A 504 32.17 25.61 13.05
C VAL A 504 32.26 24.14 13.47
N ASP A 505 31.24 23.63 14.17
CA ASP A 505 31.18 22.24 14.61
C ASP A 505 30.92 21.33 13.39
N LEU A 506 30.01 21.72 12.49
CA LEU A 506 29.76 21.01 11.23
C LEU A 506 31.03 20.90 10.37
N ARG A 507 31.85 21.96 10.27
CA ARG A 507 33.12 21.93 9.51
C ARG A 507 34.13 20.93 10.07
N LYS A 508 34.15 20.77 11.40
CA LYS A 508 35.10 19.90 12.11
C LYS A 508 34.63 18.45 12.23
N LEU A 509 33.36 18.18 11.91
CA LEU A 509 32.71 16.89 12.07
C LEU A 509 33.50 15.77 11.35
N PRO A 510 33.97 14.76 12.09
CA PRO A 510 34.59 13.56 11.52
C PRO A 510 33.62 12.76 10.65
N LEU A 511 34.07 12.40 9.46
CA LEU A 511 33.33 11.61 8.48
C LEU A 511 34.22 10.52 7.90
N PRO A 512 33.68 9.31 7.67
CA PRO A 512 34.44 8.24 7.04
C PRO A 512 34.56 8.50 5.53
N LEU A 513 35.75 8.31 4.95
CA LEU A 513 35.98 8.41 3.51
C LEU A 513 36.49 7.07 2.96
N PRO A 514 35.71 6.41 2.07
CA PRO A 514 36.14 5.19 1.38
C PRO A 514 37.11 5.50 0.23
N PRO A 515 37.87 4.51 -0.26
CA PRO A 515 38.75 4.69 -1.41
C PRO A 515 37.99 4.81 -2.74
N LEU A 516 38.72 5.13 -3.81
CA LEU A 516 38.15 5.53 -5.11
C LEU A 516 37.45 4.39 -5.86
N ALA A 517 37.94 3.15 -5.72
CA ALA A 517 37.42 1.99 -6.46
C ALA A 517 36.07 1.46 -5.91
N SER A 518 35.79 1.69 -4.62
CA SER A 518 34.51 1.36 -3.97
C SER A 518 33.30 2.10 -4.56
N ARG A 519 33.51 3.05 -5.49
CA ARG A 519 32.46 3.75 -6.25
C ARG A 519 31.63 2.84 -7.17
N ARG A 520 32.08 1.61 -7.46
CA ARG A 520 31.37 0.68 -8.37
C ARG A 520 30.36 -0.27 -7.69
N THR A 521 30.34 -0.34 -6.35
CA THR A 521 29.57 -1.37 -5.63
C THR A 521 28.50 -0.82 -4.67
N THR A 522 28.36 0.50 -4.53
CA THR A 522 27.14 1.07 -3.92
C THR A 522 25.94 0.89 -4.86
N PRO A 523 24.73 0.57 -4.36
CA PRO A 523 23.61 0.26 -5.23
C PRO A 523 23.04 1.55 -5.82
N HIS A 524 23.57 1.99 -6.95
CA HIS A 524 22.83 2.82 -7.90
C HIS A 524 21.76 1.95 -8.56
N ARG A 525 20.64 1.74 -7.85
CA ARG A 525 19.41 1.33 -8.50
C ARG A 525 18.78 2.57 -9.17
N GLY A 526 19.09 2.72 -10.45
CA GLY A 526 18.11 3.11 -11.47
C GLY A 526 17.82 4.60 -11.67
N GLN A 527 18.72 5.33 -12.30
CA GLN A 527 18.35 6.34 -13.31
C GLN A 527 19.36 6.28 -14.46
N GLY A 528 18.98 5.58 -15.53
CA GLY A 528 19.78 5.51 -16.76
C GLY A 528 19.61 6.79 -17.57
N GLN A 529 20.60 7.69 -17.54
CA GLN A 529 20.77 8.68 -18.58
C GLN A 529 21.57 8.05 -19.74
N ARG A 530 20.99 8.08 -20.95
CA ARG A 530 21.66 7.71 -22.20
C ARG A 530 22.62 8.83 -22.62
N PRO A 531 23.80 8.56 -23.19
CA PRO A 531 24.64 9.60 -23.76
C PRO A 531 24.08 10.04 -25.11
N HIS A 532 23.82 11.35 -25.26
CA HIS A 532 23.55 11.99 -26.54
C HIS A 532 24.87 12.21 -27.29
N GLY A 533 25.01 11.58 -28.47
CA GLY A 533 26.05 11.92 -29.44
C GLY A 533 25.75 13.25 -30.16
N PRO A 534 26.77 13.96 -30.67
CA PRO A 534 26.62 15.32 -31.17
C PRO A 534 25.91 15.37 -32.54
N LEU A 535 24.97 16.31 -32.66
CA LEU A 535 24.31 16.73 -33.89
C LEU A 535 25.30 17.51 -34.77
N ARG A 536 25.40 17.14 -36.06
CA ARG A 536 25.90 18.02 -37.13
C ARG A 536 24.73 18.45 -38.02
N PRO A 537 24.77 19.65 -38.64
CA PRO A 537 23.60 20.28 -39.24
C PRO A 537 23.45 19.98 -40.74
N ASP A 538 22.18 19.96 -41.15
CA ASP A 538 21.54 20.28 -42.43
C ASP A 538 22.27 20.23 -43.78
N GLY A 539 21.55 19.65 -44.74
CA GLY A 539 21.34 20.30 -46.05
C GLY A 539 21.51 19.40 -47.28
N GLY A 540 20.45 19.24 -48.07
CA GLY A 540 20.58 18.95 -49.50
C GLY A 540 19.57 17.97 -50.11
N ARG A 541 18.56 18.51 -50.78
CA ARG A 541 17.53 17.79 -51.57
C ARG A 541 18.09 17.16 -52.85
N ALA A 542 17.38 16.12 -53.32
CA ALA A 542 16.75 16.01 -54.67
C ALA A 542 17.09 14.76 -55.52
N ASN A 543 16.02 14.00 -55.80
CA ASN A 543 15.57 13.38 -57.05
C ASN A 543 16.44 12.43 -57.92
N HIS A 544 15.80 11.27 -58.16
CA HIS A 544 15.52 10.62 -59.45
C HIS A 544 16.28 9.35 -59.91
N HIS A 545 15.44 8.38 -60.27
CA HIS A 545 15.52 7.38 -61.35
C HIS A 545 16.12 5.97 -61.12
N ARG A 546 15.17 5.02 -61.11
CA ARG A 546 14.99 3.83 -61.98
C ARG A 546 16.09 2.75 -62.08
N ARG A 547 15.62 1.53 -61.74
CA ARG A 547 15.73 0.21 -62.42
C ARG A 547 17.05 -0.60 -62.31
N HIS A 548 16.85 -1.82 -61.78
CA HIS A 548 17.64 -3.09 -61.87
C HIS A 548 18.21 -3.43 -63.26
N PRO A 549 19.05 -4.50 -63.48
CA PRO A 549 19.37 -5.67 -62.61
C PRO A 549 20.84 -6.23 -62.63
N ARG A 550 21.06 -7.29 -61.81
CA ARG A 550 21.98 -8.46 -61.97
C ARG A 550 23.48 -8.37 -61.53
N THR A 551 23.72 -9.10 -60.42
CA THR A 551 24.88 -9.88 -59.90
C THR A 551 26.02 -10.34 -60.84
N PRO A 552 27.13 -10.93 -60.33
CA PRO A 552 27.99 -10.63 -59.16
C PRO A 552 29.52 -10.61 -59.55
N PRO A 553 30.48 -10.47 -58.61
CA PRO A 553 31.36 -11.63 -58.42
C PRO A 553 31.90 -11.88 -56.99
N ARG A 554 32.09 -13.18 -56.76
CA ARG A 554 33.00 -13.93 -55.87
C ARG A 554 34.05 -13.13 -55.07
N SER A 555 34.12 -13.38 -53.76
CA SER A 555 35.36 -13.24 -52.97
C SER A 555 35.64 -14.47 -52.12
N ARG A 556 36.94 -14.72 -51.94
CA ARG A 556 37.61 -15.94 -51.51
C ARG A 556 37.51 -16.19 -50.01
N ALA A 557 37.65 -17.46 -49.68
CA ALA A 557 37.85 -18.03 -48.35
C ALA A 557 38.99 -17.38 -47.56
N ALA A 558 38.77 -17.20 -46.26
CA ALA A 558 39.83 -17.07 -45.26
C ALA A 558 39.40 -17.79 -43.96
N ARG A 559 39.90 -19.02 -43.85
CA ARG A 559 40.28 -19.81 -42.67
C ARG A 559 39.95 -19.20 -41.29
N GLY A 560 39.02 -19.84 -40.58
CA GLY A 560 38.95 -19.78 -39.13
C GLY A 560 40.12 -20.52 -38.50
N THR A 561 40.90 -19.81 -37.68
CA THR A 561 41.86 -20.40 -36.76
C THR A 561 41.30 -20.25 -35.34
N ALA A 562 41.24 -21.39 -34.67
CA ALA A 562 40.79 -21.53 -33.29
C ALA A 562 41.76 -20.84 -32.33
N ALA A 563 41.23 -20.03 -31.42
CA ALA A 563 41.90 -19.67 -30.17
C ALA A 563 41.12 -20.29 -29.02
N ARG A 564 41.65 -21.40 -28.51
CA ARG A 564 41.26 -22.07 -27.26
C ARG A 564 41.30 -21.06 -26.10
N SER A 565 40.16 -20.83 -25.46
CA SER A 565 40.10 -20.27 -24.10
C SER A 565 39.91 -21.42 -23.10
N ARG A 566 40.77 -21.40 -22.08
CA ARG A 566 41.03 -22.47 -21.10
C ARG A 566 39.84 -22.63 -20.15
N THR A 567 39.29 -23.84 -20.08
CA THR A 567 38.41 -24.27 -19.00
C THR A 567 39.21 -24.41 -17.70
N ARG A 568 39.18 -23.36 -16.87
CA ARG A 568 39.39 -23.51 -15.42
C ARG A 568 38.06 -23.94 -14.82
N GLY A 569 38.01 -25.15 -14.25
CA GLY A 569 36.86 -25.65 -13.50
C GLY A 569 36.58 -24.78 -12.28
N GLY A 570 35.69 -23.81 -12.43
CA GLY A 570 34.98 -23.19 -11.33
C GLY A 570 33.68 -23.94 -11.08
N ARG A 571 33.32 -24.19 -9.82
CA ARG A 571 31.96 -24.60 -9.44
C ARG A 571 30.99 -23.57 -10.04
N GLY A 572 30.29 -23.93 -11.10
CA GLY A 572 29.27 -23.08 -11.71
C GLY A 572 28.19 -22.75 -10.68
N MET A 573 27.74 -21.50 -10.65
CA MET A 573 26.57 -21.14 -9.83
C MET A 573 25.39 -22.01 -10.27
N LYS A 574 24.70 -22.64 -9.29
CA LYS A 574 23.56 -23.52 -9.58
C LYS A 574 22.33 -22.77 -10.09
N THR A 575 22.21 -21.48 -9.78
CA THR A 575 21.13 -20.61 -10.26
C THR A 575 21.70 -19.31 -10.80
N GLU A 576 21.29 -18.94 -12.00
CA GLU A 576 21.69 -17.72 -12.70
C GLU A 576 20.45 -16.83 -12.89
N LEU A 577 20.64 -15.53 -12.72
CA LEU A 577 19.61 -14.53 -12.98
C LEU A 577 19.79 -13.99 -14.40
N ILE A 578 18.71 -13.97 -15.18
CA ILE A 578 18.73 -13.73 -16.61
C ILE A 578 17.79 -12.58 -16.97
N ASP A 579 18.25 -11.71 -17.87
CA ASP A 579 17.50 -10.57 -18.40
C ASP A 579 17.46 -10.53 -19.95
N SER A 580 18.12 -11.47 -20.62
CA SER A 580 18.29 -11.51 -22.08
C SER A 580 18.61 -12.93 -22.59
N GLN A 581 18.54 -13.14 -23.91
CA GLN A 581 18.86 -14.43 -24.57
C GLN A 581 17.98 -15.62 -24.16
N TRP A 582 16.73 -15.37 -23.75
CA TRP A 582 15.76 -16.41 -23.36
C TRP A 582 15.61 -17.53 -24.38
N SER A 583 15.60 -17.17 -25.68
CA SER A 583 15.55 -18.12 -26.78
C SER A 583 16.69 -19.14 -26.74
N ASP A 584 17.93 -18.67 -26.58
CA ASP A 584 19.13 -19.52 -26.61
C ASP A 584 19.20 -20.39 -25.37
N ARG A 585 18.76 -19.87 -24.22
CA ARG A 585 18.68 -20.61 -22.96
C ARG A 585 17.66 -21.75 -23.02
N LEU A 586 16.43 -21.47 -23.46
CA LEU A 586 15.41 -22.52 -23.66
C LEU A 586 15.84 -23.55 -24.70
N LEU A 587 16.49 -23.13 -25.80
CA LEU A 587 17.05 -24.03 -26.80
C LEU A 587 18.18 -24.90 -26.24
N SER A 588 19.09 -24.33 -25.44
CA SER A 588 20.17 -25.07 -24.79
C SER A 588 19.63 -26.09 -23.78
N ALA A 589 18.60 -25.70 -23.03
CA ALA A 589 17.95 -26.55 -22.03
C ALA A 589 17.20 -27.71 -22.70
N ALA A 590 16.46 -27.42 -23.78
CA ALA A 590 15.77 -28.43 -24.57
C ALA A 590 16.74 -29.45 -25.22
N LYS A 591 17.93 -29.01 -25.64
CA LYS A 591 18.97 -29.89 -26.20
C LYS A 591 19.72 -30.71 -25.17
N ALA A 592 19.83 -30.21 -23.94
CA ALA A 592 20.55 -30.88 -22.86
C ALA A 592 19.70 -31.90 -22.10
N SER A 593 18.37 -31.83 -22.23
CA SER A 593 17.41 -32.67 -21.52
C SER A 593 16.91 -33.82 -22.39
N ASP A 594 17.30 -35.04 -22.05
CA ASP A 594 16.66 -36.28 -22.56
C ASP A 594 15.31 -36.58 -21.85
N GLY A 595 14.87 -35.70 -20.96
CA GLY A 595 13.68 -35.87 -20.11
C GLY A 595 12.41 -35.12 -20.55
N GLU A 596 11.35 -35.31 -19.76
CA GLU A 596 10.03 -34.68 -19.91
C GLU A 596 10.09 -33.14 -19.90
N LEU A 597 9.32 -32.50 -20.78
CA LEU A 597 9.19 -31.04 -20.88
C LEU A 597 7.86 -30.58 -20.29
N ARG A 598 7.91 -29.83 -19.19
CA ARG A 598 6.71 -29.21 -18.59
C ARG A 598 6.71 -27.70 -18.83
N ILE A 599 5.61 -27.16 -19.33
CA ILE A 599 5.46 -25.74 -19.69
C ILE A 599 4.24 -25.16 -18.99
N ILE A 600 4.40 -24.01 -18.34
CA ILE A 600 3.31 -23.12 -17.95
C ILE A 600 3.50 -21.82 -18.72
N SER A 601 2.53 -21.45 -19.57
CA SER A 601 2.56 -20.17 -20.28
C SER A 601 1.13 -19.71 -20.60
N PRO A 602 0.69 -18.53 -20.14
CA PRO A 602 -0.62 -17.96 -20.45
C PRO A 602 -0.83 -17.76 -21.95
N PHE A 603 0.21 -17.33 -22.67
CA PHE A 603 0.15 -17.03 -24.10
C PHE A 603 1.17 -17.86 -24.86
N ILE A 604 0.74 -18.50 -25.95
CA ILE A 604 1.58 -19.38 -26.76
C ILE A 604 1.38 -19.05 -28.24
N LYS A 605 2.47 -18.78 -28.97
CA LYS A 605 2.42 -18.49 -30.42
C LYS A 605 3.23 -19.48 -31.24
N GLN A 606 2.79 -19.69 -32.47
CA GLN A 606 3.34 -20.71 -33.37
C GLN A 606 4.77 -20.37 -33.82
N ASP A 607 5.07 -19.08 -33.96
CA ASP A 607 6.41 -18.58 -34.31
C ASP A 607 7.48 -18.89 -33.25
N ALA A 608 7.09 -18.94 -31.97
CA ALA A 608 7.95 -19.29 -30.86
C ALA A 608 8.29 -20.79 -30.80
N LEU A 609 7.40 -21.64 -31.33
CA LEU A 609 7.54 -23.10 -31.35
C LEU A 609 8.36 -23.59 -32.56
N LYS A 610 8.16 -22.97 -33.74
CA LYS A 610 8.71 -23.37 -35.06
C LYS A 610 10.23 -23.52 -35.19
N ARG A 611 11.02 -23.15 -34.18
CA ARG A 611 12.49 -23.32 -34.17
C ARG A 611 13.02 -24.02 -32.92
N ARG A 612 12.16 -24.32 -31.94
CA ARG A 612 12.56 -24.73 -30.57
C ARG A 612 12.20 -26.15 -30.19
N LEU A 613 11.30 -26.79 -30.93
CA LEU A 613 10.88 -28.19 -30.72
C LEU A 613 11.37 -29.14 -31.83
N ASP A 614 12.40 -28.76 -32.60
CA ASP A 614 12.96 -29.61 -33.66
C ASP A 614 13.86 -30.72 -33.10
N ALA A 615 14.34 -30.58 -31.85
CA ALA A 615 14.98 -31.65 -31.09
C ALA A 615 13.89 -32.38 -30.30
N LYS A 616 13.57 -33.64 -30.63
CA LYS A 616 12.54 -34.48 -29.98
C LYS A 616 12.69 -34.45 -28.44
N PRO A 617 11.91 -33.66 -27.68
CA PRO A 617 11.90 -33.76 -26.24
C PRO A 617 11.16 -35.04 -25.84
N GLY A 618 11.30 -35.50 -24.60
CA GLY A 618 10.44 -36.54 -24.03
C GLY A 618 8.95 -36.11 -23.97
N PRO A 619 8.12 -36.75 -23.13
CA PRO A 619 6.71 -36.36 -22.99
C PRO A 619 6.57 -34.85 -22.71
N ILE A 620 5.56 -34.20 -23.32
CA ILE A 620 5.35 -32.76 -23.21
C ILE A 620 4.04 -32.51 -22.47
N SER A 621 4.09 -31.73 -21.38
CA SER A 621 2.94 -31.38 -20.55
C SER A 621 2.82 -29.85 -20.48
N VAL A 622 1.68 -29.30 -20.88
CA VAL A 622 1.48 -27.84 -21.03
C VAL A 622 0.26 -27.36 -20.25
N ILE A 623 0.44 -26.32 -19.44
CA ILE A 623 -0.64 -25.58 -18.78
C ILE A 623 -0.74 -24.20 -19.43
N THR A 624 -1.91 -23.86 -19.96
CA THR A 624 -2.18 -22.57 -20.65
C THR A 624 -3.61 -22.08 -20.38
N ARG A 625 -4.03 -20.98 -21.00
CA ARG A 625 -5.41 -20.46 -20.92
C ARG A 625 -6.26 -20.97 -22.08
N TYR A 626 -7.53 -21.25 -21.82
CA TYR A 626 -8.53 -21.59 -22.86
C TYR A 626 -9.55 -20.46 -23.07
N ASN A 627 -9.10 -19.22 -22.92
CA ASN A 627 -9.92 -18.04 -23.19
C ASN A 627 -9.95 -17.76 -24.69
N LEU A 628 -11.12 -17.91 -25.33
CA LEU A 628 -11.26 -17.72 -26.78
C LEU A 628 -10.94 -16.29 -27.23
N GLN A 629 -11.10 -15.32 -26.33
CA GLN A 629 -10.73 -13.93 -26.58
C GLN A 629 -9.21 -13.78 -26.81
N ASP A 630 -8.37 -14.58 -26.14
CA ASP A 630 -6.91 -14.53 -26.30
C ASP A 630 -6.48 -14.95 -27.71
N PHE A 631 -7.20 -15.92 -28.30
CA PHE A 631 -7.00 -16.35 -29.69
C PHE A 631 -7.56 -15.33 -30.69
N ALA A 632 -8.74 -14.77 -30.43
CA ALA A 632 -9.34 -13.73 -31.27
C ALA A 632 -8.48 -12.45 -31.31
N ALA A 633 -7.87 -12.08 -30.19
CA ALA A 633 -6.95 -10.95 -30.06
C ALA A 633 -5.55 -11.23 -30.62
N ARG A 634 -5.26 -12.47 -31.05
CA ARG A 634 -3.95 -12.92 -31.55
C ARG A 634 -2.82 -12.76 -30.54
N VAL A 635 -3.11 -12.84 -29.24
CA VAL A 635 -2.07 -12.92 -28.20
C VAL A 635 -1.63 -14.38 -28.00
N SER A 636 -2.50 -15.34 -28.31
CA SER A 636 -2.22 -16.77 -28.40
C SER A 636 -2.68 -17.33 -29.75
N ASP A 637 -2.07 -18.41 -30.24
CA ASP A 637 -2.40 -19.03 -31.54
C ASP A 637 -3.02 -20.43 -31.36
N ILE A 638 -4.22 -20.66 -31.91
CA ILE A 638 -4.82 -22.01 -32.01
C ILE A 638 -3.89 -22.98 -32.72
N SER A 639 -3.23 -22.51 -33.79
CA SER A 639 -2.27 -23.32 -34.55
C SER A 639 -1.06 -23.78 -33.71
N ALA A 640 -0.70 -23.05 -32.66
CA ALA A 640 0.37 -23.44 -31.75
C ALA A 640 -0.05 -24.60 -30.84
N LEU A 641 -1.28 -24.56 -30.34
CA LEU A 641 -1.85 -25.66 -29.56
C LEU A 641 -2.03 -26.92 -30.41
N ARG A 642 -2.54 -26.79 -31.64
CA ARG A 642 -2.64 -27.90 -32.60
C ARG A 642 -1.26 -28.54 -32.83
N ASN A 643 -0.25 -27.72 -33.05
CA ASN A 643 1.12 -28.18 -33.31
C ASN A 643 1.79 -28.90 -32.12
N LEU A 644 1.38 -28.56 -30.89
CA LEU A 644 1.79 -29.26 -29.67
C LEU A 644 1.05 -30.60 -29.53
N LEU A 645 -0.26 -30.65 -29.78
CA LEU A 645 -1.04 -31.88 -29.80
C LEU A 645 -0.53 -32.88 -30.85
N ASP A 646 -0.20 -32.40 -32.06
CA ASP A 646 0.39 -33.22 -33.14
C ASP A 646 1.70 -33.92 -32.71
N ARG A 647 2.40 -33.35 -31.73
CA ARG A 647 3.63 -33.92 -31.14
C ARG A 647 3.37 -34.77 -29.91
N GLY A 648 2.12 -35.09 -29.60
CA GLY A 648 1.73 -35.89 -28.44
C GLY A 648 1.78 -35.13 -27.11
N ALA A 649 1.77 -33.79 -27.13
CA ALA A 649 1.72 -33.02 -25.89
C ALA A 649 0.36 -33.18 -25.20
N GLN A 650 0.35 -33.30 -23.88
CA GLN A 650 -0.85 -33.13 -23.06
C GLN A 650 -0.99 -31.65 -22.71
N ILE A 651 -2.15 -31.06 -22.96
CA ILE A 651 -2.39 -29.63 -22.72
C ILE A 651 -3.61 -29.50 -21.81
N ARG A 652 -3.53 -28.66 -20.77
CA ARG A 652 -4.63 -28.36 -19.82
C ARG A 652 -4.85 -26.87 -19.69
N GLY A 653 -6.12 -26.48 -19.47
CA GLY A 653 -6.57 -25.09 -19.40
C GLY A 653 -6.80 -24.62 -17.97
N VAL A 654 -6.27 -23.45 -17.61
CA VAL A 654 -6.48 -22.81 -16.30
C VAL A 654 -6.96 -21.37 -16.49
N ARG A 655 -8.06 -21.00 -15.81
CA ARG A 655 -8.52 -19.60 -15.75
C ARG A 655 -7.57 -18.75 -14.92
N ASN A 656 -7.42 -17.47 -15.29
CA ASN A 656 -6.58 -16.50 -14.57
C ASN A 656 -5.08 -16.90 -14.45
N LEU A 657 -4.58 -17.79 -15.30
CA LEU A 657 -3.18 -18.23 -15.27
C LEU A 657 -2.20 -17.07 -15.56
N HIS A 658 -1.24 -16.78 -14.69
CA HIS A 658 -0.21 -15.74 -14.95
C HIS A 658 1.24 -16.23 -14.84
N SER A 659 1.50 -17.41 -14.28
CA SER A 659 2.87 -17.95 -14.14
C SER A 659 3.49 -18.32 -15.48
N LYS A 660 4.81 -18.12 -15.65
CA LYS A 660 5.57 -18.65 -16.79
C LYS A 660 6.74 -19.47 -16.28
N LEU A 661 6.70 -20.77 -16.56
CA LEU A 661 7.63 -21.77 -16.05
C LEU A 661 7.95 -22.77 -17.15
N TYR A 662 9.23 -23.08 -17.33
CA TYR A 662 9.71 -24.09 -18.26
C TYR A 662 10.64 -25.06 -17.51
N LEU A 663 10.21 -26.31 -17.37
CA LEU A 663 10.98 -27.36 -16.71
C LEU A 663 11.47 -28.39 -17.73
N PHE A 664 12.76 -28.70 -17.64
CA PHE A 664 13.44 -29.66 -18.49
C PHE A 664 13.92 -30.83 -17.62
N GLY A 665 13.05 -31.83 -17.44
CA GLY A 665 13.27 -32.97 -16.58
C GLY A 665 13.63 -32.58 -15.13
N SER A 666 14.55 -33.33 -14.53
CA SER A 666 15.13 -33.03 -13.21
C SER A 666 16.41 -32.17 -13.30
N GLN A 667 16.74 -31.64 -14.48
CA GLN A 667 18.03 -31.02 -14.75
C GLN A 667 17.99 -29.50 -14.72
N ARG A 668 16.85 -28.88 -15.10
CA ARG A 668 16.80 -27.43 -15.25
C ARG A 668 15.39 -26.86 -15.10
N ALA A 669 15.29 -25.71 -14.45
CA ALA A 669 14.07 -24.92 -14.29
C ALA A 669 14.32 -23.47 -14.73
N VAL A 670 13.46 -22.96 -15.61
CA VAL A 670 13.45 -21.55 -16.03
C VAL A 670 12.15 -20.90 -15.61
N VAL A 671 12.24 -19.92 -14.72
CA VAL A 671 11.11 -19.09 -14.26
C VAL A 671 11.31 -17.68 -14.79
N THR A 672 10.34 -17.14 -15.51
CA THR A 672 10.53 -15.86 -16.22
C THR A 672 9.23 -15.07 -16.32
N SER A 673 9.32 -13.79 -16.67
CA SER A 673 8.17 -13.01 -17.14
C SER A 673 7.81 -13.30 -18.62
N ALA A 674 8.73 -13.90 -19.38
CA ALA A 674 8.58 -14.16 -20.81
C ALA A 674 7.52 -15.25 -21.12
N ASN A 675 6.46 -14.88 -21.82
CA ASN A 675 5.54 -15.83 -22.44
C ASN A 675 6.20 -16.57 -23.61
N LEU A 676 5.66 -17.74 -23.98
CA LEU A 676 6.08 -18.54 -25.13
C LEU A 676 5.65 -17.91 -26.47
N THR A 677 6.15 -16.70 -26.72
CA THR A 677 5.91 -15.87 -27.91
C THR A 677 7.24 -15.36 -28.45
N TRP A 678 7.33 -15.05 -29.74
CA TRP A 678 8.58 -14.53 -30.30
C TRP A 678 8.99 -13.21 -29.64
N ALA A 679 8.02 -12.32 -29.38
CA ALA A 679 8.26 -11.05 -28.72
C ALA A 679 8.77 -11.24 -27.28
N GLY A 680 8.12 -12.08 -26.47
CA GLY A 680 8.57 -12.37 -25.11
C GLY A 680 9.99 -12.94 -25.07
N LEU A 681 10.32 -13.85 -25.98
CA LEU A 681 11.60 -14.57 -25.90
C LEU A 681 12.78 -13.88 -26.61
N ASN A 682 12.54 -12.90 -27.48
CA ASN A 682 13.59 -12.28 -28.30
C ASN A 682 13.58 -10.74 -28.34
N ARG A 683 12.46 -10.09 -28.02
CA ARG A 683 12.29 -8.64 -28.23
C ARG A 683 12.02 -7.87 -26.94
N ASN A 684 11.16 -8.39 -26.08
CA ASN A 684 10.76 -7.74 -24.86
C ASN A 684 11.90 -7.80 -23.82
N HIS A 685 11.94 -6.81 -22.94
CA HIS A 685 12.77 -6.86 -21.75
C HIS A 685 12.07 -7.71 -20.70
N GLU A 686 12.51 -8.95 -20.55
CA GLU A 686 11.94 -9.93 -19.63
C GLU A 686 13.00 -10.32 -18.60
N PHE A 687 12.57 -10.72 -17.41
CA PHE A 687 13.44 -11.01 -16.28
C PHE A 687 13.08 -12.34 -15.64
N GLY A 688 14.06 -13.04 -15.10
CA GLY A 688 13.81 -14.33 -14.48
C GLY A 688 15.07 -15.04 -14.00
N ILE A 689 14.91 -16.32 -13.68
CA ILE A 689 15.97 -17.20 -13.21
C ILE A 689 16.04 -18.45 -14.07
N ASP A 690 17.25 -18.97 -14.17
CA ASP A 690 17.60 -20.23 -14.80
C ASP A 690 18.42 -21.05 -13.80
N SER A 691 17.85 -22.15 -13.36
CA SER A 691 18.39 -22.94 -12.25
C SER A 691 18.60 -24.38 -12.64
N THR A 692 19.77 -24.88 -12.27
CA THR A 692 20.17 -26.30 -12.21
C THR A 692 20.19 -26.80 -10.77
N ASP A 693 19.69 -26.00 -9.81
CA ASP A 693 19.60 -26.39 -8.41
C ASP A 693 18.43 -27.36 -8.19
N GLU A 694 18.73 -28.53 -7.65
CA GLU A 694 17.77 -29.59 -7.38
C GLU A 694 16.63 -29.14 -6.47
N SER A 695 16.88 -28.25 -5.49
CA SER A 695 15.81 -27.75 -4.61
C SER A 695 14.83 -26.83 -5.35
N VAL A 696 15.35 -25.99 -6.25
CA VAL A 696 14.54 -25.09 -7.07
C VAL A 696 13.73 -25.89 -8.08
N ILE A 697 14.36 -26.87 -8.73
CA ILE A 697 13.70 -27.76 -9.69
C ILE A 697 12.59 -28.55 -8.99
N SER A 698 12.84 -29.09 -7.80
CA SER A 698 11.85 -29.81 -6.99
C SER A 698 10.66 -28.93 -6.61
N ALA A 699 10.90 -27.69 -6.18
CA ALA A 699 9.84 -26.74 -5.85
C ALA A 699 8.99 -26.37 -7.08
N CYS A 700 9.64 -26.06 -8.21
CA CYS A 700 8.93 -25.74 -9.45
C CYS A 700 8.15 -26.95 -10.00
N ARG A 701 8.66 -28.17 -9.85
CA ARG A 701 7.96 -29.40 -10.21
C ARG A 701 6.73 -29.62 -9.33
N SER A 702 6.87 -29.47 -8.01
CA SER A 702 5.73 -29.56 -7.08
C SER A 702 4.64 -28.55 -7.40
N TYR A 703 5.02 -27.32 -7.76
CA TYR A 703 4.08 -26.30 -8.22
C TYR A 703 3.36 -26.70 -9.52
N PHE A 704 4.09 -27.18 -10.52
CA PHE A 704 3.50 -27.68 -11.76
C PHE A 704 2.53 -28.84 -11.50
N ASP A 705 2.98 -29.87 -10.77
CA ASP A 705 2.20 -31.08 -10.50
C ASP A 705 0.95 -30.75 -9.66
N GLY A 706 1.02 -29.75 -8.77
CA GLY A 706 -0.12 -29.23 -8.03
C GLY A 706 -1.19 -28.57 -8.91
N LEU A 707 -0.79 -27.76 -9.89
CA LEU A 707 -1.71 -27.19 -10.87
C LEU A 707 -2.25 -28.27 -11.82
N TRP A 708 -1.39 -29.18 -12.26
CA TRP A 708 -1.73 -30.29 -13.12
C TRP A 708 -2.77 -31.20 -12.45
N GLY A 709 -2.58 -31.60 -11.20
CA GLY A 709 -3.51 -32.47 -10.48
C GLY A 709 -4.90 -31.88 -10.22
N ARG A 710 -5.04 -30.54 -10.24
CA ARG A 710 -6.32 -29.84 -10.03
C ARG A 710 -7.07 -29.51 -11.32
N THR A 711 -6.41 -29.60 -12.46
CA THR A 711 -7.03 -29.42 -13.77
C THR A 711 -7.67 -30.73 -14.24
N ARG A 712 -8.85 -30.64 -14.83
CA ARG A 712 -9.68 -31.76 -15.27
C ARG A 712 -9.92 -31.77 -16.78
N THR A 713 -9.71 -30.64 -17.46
CA THR A 713 -10.07 -30.48 -18.87
C THR A 713 -8.83 -30.56 -19.78
N PRO A 714 -8.53 -31.72 -20.40
CA PRO A 714 -7.49 -31.83 -21.41
C PRO A 714 -7.96 -31.25 -22.75
N LEU A 715 -7.02 -30.69 -23.52
CA LEU A 715 -7.30 -30.23 -24.88
C LEU A 715 -7.46 -31.41 -25.83
N THR A 716 -8.48 -31.37 -26.69
CA THR A 716 -8.67 -32.32 -27.79
C THR A 716 -8.61 -31.62 -29.15
N PHE A 717 -8.41 -32.40 -30.22
CA PHE A 717 -8.47 -31.87 -31.60
C PHE A 717 -9.86 -31.32 -31.94
N GLU A 718 -10.92 -31.98 -31.45
CA GLU A 718 -12.32 -31.56 -31.62
C GLU A 718 -12.56 -30.17 -31.01
N MET A 719 -12.09 -29.94 -29.78
CA MET A 719 -12.17 -28.62 -29.14
C MET A 719 -11.47 -27.54 -29.96
N LEU A 720 -10.30 -27.84 -30.53
CA LEU A 720 -9.58 -26.87 -31.38
C LEU A 720 -10.32 -26.56 -32.67
N GLU A 721 -10.99 -27.54 -33.29
CA GLU A 721 -11.81 -27.33 -34.47
C GLU A 721 -13.04 -26.46 -34.17
N GLU A 722 -13.70 -26.67 -33.03
CA GLU A 722 -14.79 -25.83 -32.56
C GLU A 722 -14.33 -24.40 -32.28
N TRP A 723 -13.23 -24.24 -31.54
CA TRP A 723 -12.69 -22.90 -31.24
C TRP A 723 -12.24 -22.18 -32.50
N GLU A 724 -11.70 -22.89 -33.49
CA GLU A 724 -11.30 -22.29 -34.77
C GLU A 724 -12.53 -21.75 -35.53
N LYS A 725 -13.68 -22.46 -35.47
CA LYS A 725 -14.96 -21.96 -36.00
C LYS A 725 -15.46 -20.76 -35.21
N ASP A 726 -15.51 -20.84 -33.88
CA ASP A 726 -16.03 -19.78 -33.01
C ASP A 726 -15.22 -18.48 -33.15
N VAL A 727 -13.89 -18.59 -33.13
CA VAL A 727 -12.96 -17.46 -33.31
C VAL A 727 -13.04 -16.91 -34.73
N ALA A 728 -13.25 -17.75 -35.75
CA ALA A 728 -13.44 -17.30 -37.13
C ALA A 728 -14.77 -16.56 -37.33
N GLN A 729 -15.85 -17.01 -36.69
CA GLN A 729 -17.16 -16.34 -36.72
C GLN A 729 -17.14 -14.98 -36.02
N HIS A 730 -16.34 -14.84 -34.96
CA HIS A 730 -16.14 -13.58 -34.24
C HIS A 730 -15.03 -12.70 -34.84
N ARG A 731 -14.54 -12.98 -36.07
CA ARG A 731 -13.59 -12.10 -36.76
C ARG A 731 -14.29 -10.79 -37.16
N PRO A 732 -13.89 -9.63 -36.63
CA PRO A 732 -14.39 -8.36 -37.13
C PRO A 732 -13.90 -8.18 -38.59
N LYS A 733 -14.83 -8.00 -39.53
CA LYS A 733 -14.52 -7.72 -40.96
C LYS A 733 -13.80 -6.37 -41.16
N HIS A 734 -13.78 -5.50 -40.14
CA HIS A 734 -13.05 -4.25 -40.11
C HIS A 734 -12.41 -3.98 -38.74
N PRO A 735 -11.13 -3.55 -38.67
CA PRO A 735 -10.52 -3.13 -37.42
C PRO A 735 -11.10 -1.75 -37.06
N GLY A 736 -12.14 -1.70 -36.20
CA GLY A 736 -12.64 -0.42 -35.69
C GLY A 736 -14.09 -0.35 -35.21
N ARG A 737 -14.91 -1.39 -35.38
CA ARG A 737 -16.25 -1.45 -34.77
C ARG A 737 -16.46 -2.83 -34.17
N GLY A 738 -16.42 -2.91 -32.84
CA GLY A 738 -16.62 -4.15 -32.09
C GLY A 738 -18.09 -4.40 -31.88
N ASP A 739 -18.73 -5.06 -32.85
CA ASP A 739 -19.83 -5.95 -32.54
C ASP A 739 -19.21 -7.27 -32.06
N ARG A 740 -19.32 -7.64 -30.78
CA ARG A 740 -18.79 -8.91 -30.26
C ARG A 740 -19.59 -9.43 -29.08
N GLY A 741 -20.29 -10.53 -29.29
CA GLY A 741 -20.67 -11.45 -28.21
C GLY A 741 -19.44 -11.87 -27.39
N ARG A 742 -19.66 -12.14 -26.10
CA ARG A 742 -18.62 -12.51 -25.15
C ARG A 742 -18.12 -13.93 -25.48
N LEU A 743 -16.92 -14.05 -26.06
CA LEU A 743 -16.27 -15.35 -26.27
C LEU A 743 -15.99 -16.03 -24.91
N LEU A 744 -16.21 -17.34 -24.83
CA LEU A 744 -16.12 -18.12 -23.60
C LEU A 744 -14.67 -18.41 -23.17
N ASP A 745 -14.47 -18.72 -21.89
CA ASP A 745 -13.22 -19.27 -21.34
C ASP A 745 -13.48 -20.71 -20.84
N PHE A 746 -12.87 -21.69 -21.51
CA PHE A 746 -13.02 -23.11 -21.22
C PHE A 746 -12.00 -23.64 -20.20
N GLY A 747 -11.20 -22.78 -19.57
CA GLY A 747 -10.23 -23.19 -18.56
C GLY A 747 -10.91 -23.66 -17.28
N ASP A 748 -10.22 -24.50 -16.50
CA ASP A 748 -10.68 -24.88 -15.16
C ASP A 748 -10.48 -23.71 -14.18
N ASP A 749 -11.49 -23.47 -13.33
CA ASP A 749 -11.36 -22.58 -12.18
C ASP A 749 -10.86 -23.39 -10.97
N LEU A 750 -9.65 -23.08 -10.50
CA LEU A 750 -9.00 -23.85 -9.44
C LEU A 750 -9.39 -23.40 -8.04
N GLY A 751 -10.30 -22.43 -7.89
CA GLY A 751 -10.75 -21.90 -6.59
C GLY A 751 -9.59 -21.35 -5.74
N LEU A 752 -8.46 -21.07 -6.38
CA LEU A 752 -7.33 -20.41 -5.74
C LEU A 752 -7.76 -18.96 -5.50
N PRO A 753 -7.54 -18.41 -4.29
CA PRO A 753 -7.66 -16.96 -4.12
C PRO A 753 -6.81 -16.31 -5.22
N PRO A 754 -7.27 -15.23 -5.87
CA PRO A 754 -6.42 -14.50 -6.81
C PRO A 754 -5.08 -14.29 -6.11
N SER A 755 -3.97 -14.68 -6.77
CA SER A 755 -2.65 -14.62 -6.15
C SER A 755 -2.46 -13.27 -5.47
N ASP A 756 -1.72 -13.21 -4.37
CA ASP A 756 -1.33 -11.94 -3.72
C ASP A 756 -0.59 -10.98 -4.68
N PHE A 757 -0.21 -11.47 -5.87
CA PHE A 757 -0.11 -10.64 -7.08
C PHE A 757 -1.50 -10.34 -7.64
N ASP A 758 -2.12 -9.30 -7.09
CA ASP A 758 -3.46 -8.84 -7.42
C ASP A 758 -3.61 -8.52 -8.94
N PRO A 759 -4.42 -9.27 -9.70
CA PRO A 759 -4.78 -8.92 -11.07
C PRO A 759 -5.57 -7.61 -11.18
N LYS A 760 -6.09 -7.04 -10.07
CA LYS A 760 -6.74 -5.72 -10.07
C LYS A 760 -5.75 -4.59 -10.35
N THR A 761 -4.45 -4.80 -10.18
CA THR A 761 -3.44 -3.79 -10.58
C THR A 761 -3.32 -3.63 -12.11
N ASN A 762 -3.80 -4.59 -12.91
CA ASN A 762 -3.73 -4.54 -14.39
C ASN A 762 -5.07 -4.37 -15.11
N ALA A 763 -6.23 -4.41 -14.43
CA ALA A 763 -7.52 -4.24 -15.10
C ALA A 763 -7.62 -2.87 -15.81
N PHE A 764 -7.06 -1.82 -15.20
CA PHE A 764 -7.09 -0.45 -15.71
C PHE A 764 -6.01 -0.14 -16.77
N VAL A 765 -5.30 -1.15 -17.30
CA VAL A 765 -4.21 -0.99 -18.28
C VAL A 765 -4.64 -1.31 -19.72
N GLU A 766 -5.74 -2.06 -19.91
CA GLU A 766 -6.24 -2.49 -21.23
C GLU A 766 -7.68 -2.04 -21.50
N ALA A 767 -8.01 -0.78 -21.20
CA ALA A 767 -9.30 -0.18 -21.54
C ALA A 767 -9.35 0.36 -22.99
N PRO A 768 -10.52 0.34 -23.66
CA PRO A 768 -10.67 0.89 -25.01
C PRO A 768 -10.48 2.41 -25.06
N GLN A 769 -10.83 3.11 -23.96
CA GLN A 769 -10.68 4.55 -23.82
C GLN A 769 -10.38 4.93 -22.37
N TYR A 770 -9.75 6.10 -22.21
CA TYR A 770 -9.41 6.67 -20.92
C TYR A 770 -9.85 8.13 -20.87
N PHE A 771 -10.59 8.50 -19.83
CA PHE A 771 -11.04 9.88 -19.65
C PHE A 771 -10.67 10.38 -18.26
N CYS A 772 -10.36 11.67 -18.16
CA CYS A 772 -10.38 12.38 -16.89
C CYS A 772 -11.74 13.09 -16.76
N LYS A 773 -12.60 12.62 -15.84
CA LYS A 773 -13.90 13.21 -15.52
C LYS A 773 -13.75 14.31 -14.49
N LEU A 774 -14.20 15.52 -14.82
CA LEU A 774 -14.18 16.67 -13.93
C LEU A 774 -15.50 16.77 -13.16
N GLN A 775 -15.43 16.70 -11.83
CA GLN A 775 -16.54 16.95 -10.92
C GLN A 775 -16.54 18.41 -10.45
N GLY A 776 -17.74 18.98 -10.29
CA GLY A 776 -17.91 20.36 -9.86
C GLY A 776 -17.73 21.38 -10.99
N MET A 777 -17.87 22.66 -10.64
CA MET A 777 -17.60 23.80 -11.53
C MET A 777 -16.47 24.65 -10.96
N SER A 778 -15.92 25.56 -11.76
CA SER A 778 -14.89 26.50 -11.27
C SER A 778 -15.37 27.39 -10.12
N SER A 779 -16.68 27.63 -10.01
CA SER A 779 -17.35 28.31 -8.90
C SER A 779 -17.56 27.43 -7.67
N ASP A 780 -17.49 26.10 -7.81
CA ASP A 780 -17.77 25.08 -6.79
C ASP A 780 -16.52 24.24 -6.48
N ARG A 781 -15.44 24.94 -6.10
CA ARG A 781 -14.17 24.34 -5.70
C ARG A 781 -14.23 23.85 -4.25
N LYS A 782 -13.62 22.69 -3.97
CA LYS A 782 -13.52 22.12 -2.62
C LYS A 782 -12.14 22.38 -2.00
N LEU A 783 -12.03 22.41 -0.67
CA LEU A 783 -10.73 22.48 -0.01
C LEU A 783 -9.94 21.17 -0.20
N LEU A 784 -8.61 21.19 -0.12
CA LEU A 784 -7.79 19.98 -0.27
C LEU A 784 -8.06 18.98 0.87
N GLU A 785 -8.38 19.51 2.05
CA GLU A 785 -8.71 18.76 3.26
C GLU A 785 -10.12 18.16 3.22
N PHE A 786 -10.89 18.42 2.15
CA PHE A 786 -12.24 17.89 2.04
C PHE A 786 -12.20 16.35 1.93
N PRO A 787 -12.94 15.62 2.79
CA PRO A 787 -12.90 14.15 2.79
C PRO A 787 -13.42 13.56 1.48
N VAL A 788 -12.70 12.58 0.94
CA VAL A 788 -13.09 11.87 -0.28
C VAL A 788 -14.43 11.16 -0.09
N ILE A 789 -14.66 10.52 1.07
CA ILE A 789 -15.93 9.85 1.39
C ILE A 789 -17.13 10.82 1.35
N GLU A 790 -16.95 12.06 1.80
CA GLU A 790 -18.01 13.07 1.76
C GLU A 790 -18.27 13.56 0.33
N GLU A 791 -17.23 13.67 -0.51
CA GLU A 791 -17.40 13.99 -1.93
C GLU A 791 -18.14 12.88 -2.67
N ILE A 792 -17.84 11.61 -2.37
CA ILE A 792 -18.54 10.46 -2.93
C ILE A 792 -20.00 10.47 -2.49
N ARG A 793 -20.28 10.71 -1.20
CA ARG A 793 -21.64 10.84 -0.67
C ARG A 793 -22.41 11.98 -1.34
N GLN A 794 -21.77 13.12 -1.56
CA GLN A 794 -22.38 14.30 -2.18
C GLN A 794 -22.62 14.13 -3.68
N THR A 795 -21.83 13.33 -4.40
CA THR A 795 -21.89 13.25 -5.87
C THR A 795 -22.39 11.93 -6.41
N GLY A 796 -22.39 10.86 -5.61
CA GLY A 796 -22.69 9.51 -6.07
C GLY A 796 -21.67 8.97 -7.08
N CYS A 797 -20.45 9.52 -7.12
CA CYS A 797 -19.48 9.18 -8.16
C CYS A 797 -18.96 7.74 -8.13
N HIS A 798 -19.28 6.97 -7.07
CA HIS A 798 -19.03 5.54 -6.96
C HIS A 798 -19.96 4.67 -7.81
N TRP A 799 -21.11 5.20 -8.24
CA TRP A 799 -22.09 4.48 -9.07
C TRP A 799 -22.41 5.21 -10.37
N ALA A 800 -22.36 6.54 -10.40
CA ALA A 800 -22.59 7.32 -11.61
C ALA A 800 -21.80 8.63 -11.70
N LEU A 801 -21.39 8.98 -12.92
CA LEU A 801 -20.69 10.22 -13.22
C LEU A 801 -21.59 11.18 -13.98
N ALA A 802 -21.91 12.29 -13.31
CA ALA A 802 -22.87 13.29 -13.79
C ALA A 802 -22.31 14.24 -14.87
N TYR A 803 -23.18 14.64 -15.79
CA TYR A 803 -22.92 15.61 -16.85
C TYR A 803 -23.96 16.74 -16.83
N PRO A 804 -23.59 17.95 -17.30
CA PRO A 804 -24.56 19.01 -17.51
C PRO A 804 -25.69 18.55 -18.45
N THR A 805 -26.93 18.98 -18.19
CA THR A 805 -28.11 18.59 -18.98
C THR A 805 -27.97 18.87 -20.48
N THR A 806 -27.14 19.85 -20.86
CA THR A 806 -26.85 20.22 -22.25
C THR A 806 -25.81 19.33 -22.94
N ARG A 807 -25.15 18.40 -22.23
CA ARG A 807 -24.05 17.58 -22.76
C ARG A 807 -24.23 16.09 -22.45
N ARG A 808 -24.59 15.33 -23.49
CA ARG A 808 -24.67 13.87 -23.43
C ARG A 808 -23.29 13.24 -23.65
N PRO A 809 -22.83 12.34 -22.77
CA PRO A 809 -21.53 11.67 -22.89
C PRO A 809 -21.55 10.51 -23.90
N ARG A 810 -21.99 10.76 -25.14
CA ARG A 810 -22.12 9.75 -26.21
C ARG A 810 -20.78 9.18 -26.71
N SER A 811 -19.65 9.76 -26.29
CA SER A 811 -18.31 9.36 -26.71
C SER A 811 -17.66 8.32 -25.80
N VAL A 812 -18.30 7.94 -24.70
CA VAL A 812 -17.76 6.97 -23.74
C VAL A 812 -18.23 5.58 -24.15
N MET A 813 -17.27 4.69 -24.45
CA MET A 813 -17.52 3.28 -24.75
C MET A 813 -17.65 2.43 -23.49
N ASP A 814 -18.38 1.32 -23.57
CA ASP A 814 -18.38 0.28 -22.53
C ASP A 814 -16.96 -0.18 -22.19
N GLY A 815 -16.67 -0.24 -20.89
CA GLY A 815 -15.36 -0.61 -20.36
C GLY A 815 -14.31 0.51 -20.41
N ALA A 816 -14.69 1.74 -20.80
CA ALA A 816 -13.79 2.89 -20.69
C ALA A 816 -13.42 3.15 -19.22
N VAL A 817 -12.19 3.59 -18.99
CA VAL A 817 -11.73 3.94 -17.63
C VAL A 817 -11.89 5.43 -17.40
N MET A 818 -12.58 5.76 -16.32
CA MET A 818 -12.86 7.12 -15.89
C MET A 818 -12.01 7.46 -14.66
N PHE A 819 -11.03 8.35 -14.82
CA PHE A 819 -10.33 8.97 -13.71
C PHE A 819 -11.20 10.09 -13.14
N ILE A 820 -11.64 9.94 -11.89
CA ILE A 820 -12.60 10.83 -11.23
C ILE A 820 -11.81 11.93 -10.53
N SER A 821 -12.15 13.19 -10.84
CA SER A 821 -11.38 14.34 -10.38
C SER A 821 -12.25 15.48 -9.87
N ARG A 822 -11.70 16.33 -9.00
CA ARG A 822 -12.40 17.47 -8.38
C ARG A 822 -11.55 18.74 -8.43
N PHE A 823 -12.19 19.88 -8.71
CA PHE A 823 -11.53 21.18 -8.61
C PHE A 823 -11.33 21.59 -7.15
N THR A 824 -10.12 22.04 -6.81
CA THR A 824 -9.78 22.44 -5.43
C THR A 824 -9.56 23.96 -5.27
N LYS A 825 -9.76 24.46 -4.04
CA LYS A 825 -9.51 25.81 -3.53
C LYS A 825 -8.06 25.92 -3.02
N GLY A 826 -7.50 27.13 -3.01
CA GLY A 826 -6.08 27.38 -2.71
C GLY A 826 -5.28 27.60 -4.00
N LEU A 827 -4.22 26.81 -4.23
CA LEU A 827 -3.59 26.69 -5.55
C LEU A 827 -4.63 26.09 -6.53
N PRO A 828 -5.02 26.78 -7.63
CA PRO A 828 -6.01 26.26 -8.57
C PRO A 828 -5.55 24.95 -9.21
N ASP A 829 -6.01 23.83 -8.67
CA ASP A 829 -5.63 22.49 -9.09
C ASP A 829 -6.87 21.61 -9.33
N ILE A 830 -6.64 20.45 -9.93
CA ILE A 830 -7.60 19.38 -10.19
C ILE A 830 -7.02 18.12 -9.57
N ARG A 831 -7.69 17.60 -8.54
CA ARG A 831 -7.27 16.37 -7.84
C ARG A 831 -8.02 15.18 -8.38
N VAL A 832 -7.29 14.21 -8.95
CA VAL A 832 -7.81 12.90 -9.33
C VAL A 832 -7.77 12.01 -8.10
N PHE A 833 -8.92 11.62 -7.58
CA PHE A 833 -9.06 10.93 -6.29
C PHE A 833 -9.66 9.53 -6.39
N GLY A 834 -10.05 9.11 -7.59
CA GLY A 834 -10.53 7.76 -7.85
C GLY A 834 -10.52 7.37 -9.32
N ARG A 835 -10.85 6.12 -9.60
CA ARG A 835 -11.02 5.57 -10.95
C ARG A 835 -12.16 4.56 -10.97
N ALA A 836 -12.81 4.40 -12.11
CA ALA A 836 -13.86 3.39 -12.29
C ALA A 836 -13.98 2.96 -13.76
N PHE A 837 -14.59 1.82 -14.02
CA PHE A 837 -15.01 1.43 -15.37
C PHE A 837 -16.37 2.04 -15.66
N ALA A 838 -16.56 2.58 -16.85
CA ALA A 838 -17.81 3.18 -17.28
C ALA A 838 -18.56 2.29 -18.26
N PHE A 839 -19.89 2.39 -18.18
CA PHE A 839 -20.79 1.94 -19.21
C PHE A 839 -21.07 3.08 -20.19
N GLU A 840 -21.40 2.72 -21.43
CA GLU A 840 -21.89 3.66 -22.42
C GLU A 840 -23.21 4.30 -21.94
N HIS A 841 -23.40 5.56 -22.34
CA HIS A 841 -24.62 6.29 -22.00
C HIS A 841 -25.80 5.81 -22.84
N VAL A 842 -26.85 5.33 -22.16
CA VAL A 842 -28.12 4.92 -22.77
C VAL A 842 -29.20 5.96 -22.47
N PRO A 843 -29.70 6.70 -23.49
CA PRO A 843 -30.79 7.67 -23.32
C PRO A 843 -32.02 7.04 -22.68
N GLY A 844 -32.66 7.74 -21.74
CA GLY A 844 -33.82 7.25 -20.99
C GLY A 844 -33.49 6.28 -19.84
N ARG A 845 -32.37 5.55 -19.88
CA ARG A 845 -31.87 4.73 -18.75
C ARG A 845 -30.97 5.55 -17.82
N ASP A 846 -30.10 6.37 -18.38
CA ASP A 846 -29.07 7.14 -17.66
C ASP A 846 -29.44 8.62 -17.56
N GLU A 847 -30.71 8.87 -17.27
CA GLU A 847 -31.30 10.18 -17.05
C GLU A 847 -32.05 10.15 -15.70
N ALA A 848 -31.77 11.12 -14.83
CA ALA A 848 -32.41 11.21 -13.51
C ALA A 848 -33.89 11.61 -13.65
N THR A 849 -34.77 10.86 -13.00
CA THR A 849 -36.20 11.19 -12.88
C THR A 849 -36.43 12.35 -11.90
N ASP A 850 -37.65 12.91 -11.84
CA ASP A 850 -37.95 13.94 -10.86
C ASP A 850 -37.98 13.38 -9.41
N GLU A 851 -38.28 12.08 -9.23
CA GLU A 851 -38.14 11.36 -7.95
C GLU A 851 -36.66 11.22 -7.55
N ASP A 852 -35.80 10.85 -8.51
CA ASP A 852 -34.35 10.79 -8.32
C ASP A 852 -33.76 12.12 -7.85
N ILE A 853 -34.31 13.25 -8.34
CA ILE A 853 -33.91 14.62 -7.99
C ILE A 853 -34.34 14.98 -6.57
N ALA A 854 -35.49 14.47 -6.11
CA ALA A 854 -35.96 14.68 -4.73
C ALA A 854 -35.06 13.97 -3.69
N ASP A 855 -34.47 12.83 -4.06
CA ASP A 855 -33.55 12.06 -3.20
C ASP A 855 -32.13 12.66 -3.16
N ILE A 856 -31.64 13.27 -4.25
CA ILE A 856 -30.26 13.77 -4.34
C ILE A 856 -30.19 15.13 -5.08
N ASP A 857 -29.90 16.17 -4.31
CA ASP A 857 -29.97 17.58 -4.71
C ASP A 857 -29.11 17.95 -5.95
N TRP A 858 -27.95 17.30 -6.18
CA TRP A 858 -27.11 17.63 -7.34
C TRP A 858 -27.75 17.27 -8.69
N LYS A 859 -28.73 16.35 -8.71
CA LYS A 859 -29.40 15.92 -9.95
C LYS A 859 -30.30 17.01 -10.54
N SER A 860 -30.68 18.03 -9.77
CA SER A 860 -31.48 19.17 -10.21
C SER A 860 -30.85 19.95 -11.39
N GLY A 861 -29.52 19.99 -11.47
CA GLY A 861 -28.75 20.67 -12.54
C GLY A 861 -27.94 19.75 -13.47
N ARG A 862 -27.95 18.43 -13.24
CA ARG A 862 -27.14 17.44 -13.98
C ARG A 862 -27.92 16.15 -14.18
N ARG A 863 -29.00 16.22 -14.97
CA ARG A 863 -29.92 15.08 -15.17
C ARG A 863 -29.28 13.91 -15.94
N GLN A 864 -28.21 14.14 -16.69
CA GLN A 864 -27.57 13.09 -17.51
C GLN A 864 -26.35 12.53 -16.79
N TYR A 865 -26.16 11.21 -16.82
CA TYR A 865 -24.98 10.56 -16.25
C TYR A 865 -24.55 9.35 -17.08
N ILE A 866 -23.39 8.78 -16.73
CA ILE A 866 -23.01 7.40 -17.08
C ILE A 866 -22.91 6.60 -15.80
N ARG A 867 -23.25 5.32 -15.87
CA ARG A 867 -23.03 4.39 -14.76
C ARG A 867 -21.57 3.95 -14.73
N VAL A 868 -21.09 3.61 -13.56
CA VAL A 868 -19.74 3.06 -13.37
C VAL A 868 -19.77 1.81 -12.49
N ASP A 869 -18.86 0.88 -12.76
CA ASP A 869 -18.58 -0.28 -11.91
C ASP A 869 -17.13 -0.28 -11.43
N ARG A 870 -16.88 -1.08 -10.37
CA ARG A 870 -15.55 -1.29 -9.76
C ARG A 870 -14.83 0.04 -9.46
N ALA A 871 -15.57 0.99 -8.89
CA ALA A 871 -15.01 2.27 -8.52
C ALA A 871 -14.04 2.11 -7.34
N GLU A 872 -12.85 2.69 -7.47
CA GLU A 872 -11.77 2.69 -6.51
C GLU A 872 -11.44 4.13 -6.13
N PHE A 873 -11.36 4.42 -4.83
CA PHE A 873 -11.11 5.76 -4.31
C PHE A 873 -10.01 5.74 -3.26
N VAL A 874 -9.28 6.86 -3.17
CA VAL A 874 -8.26 7.05 -2.13
C VAL A 874 -8.97 7.19 -0.79
N ASN A 875 -8.52 6.45 0.23
CA ASN A 875 -8.99 6.67 1.59
C ASN A 875 -8.30 7.92 2.18
N GLY A 876 -9.10 8.92 2.59
CA GLY A 876 -8.58 10.21 3.09
C GLY A 876 -9.27 11.43 2.50
N THR A 877 -8.50 12.46 2.16
CA THR A 877 -8.96 13.76 1.65
C THR A 877 -8.55 13.97 0.19
N LEU A 878 -9.11 15.00 -0.48
CA LEU A 878 -8.76 15.33 -1.87
C LEU A 878 -7.25 15.62 -2.06
N GLU A 879 -6.55 16.03 -1.00
CA GLU A 879 -5.09 16.23 -0.98
C GLU A 879 -4.33 14.93 -1.32
N ASN A 880 -4.87 13.78 -0.91
CA ASN A 880 -4.26 12.47 -1.14
C ASN A 880 -4.39 12.01 -2.61
N GLY A 881 -5.16 12.72 -3.43
CA GLY A 881 -5.29 12.49 -4.87
C GLY A 881 -4.10 12.97 -5.71
N VAL A 882 -4.09 12.60 -6.99
CA VAL A 882 -3.07 13.01 -7.97
C VAL A 882 -3.39 14.41 -8.51
N SER A 883 -2.40 15.29 -8.54
CA SER A 883 -2.52 16.59 -9.22
C SER A 883 -2.50 16.40 -10.73
N LEU A 884 -3.62 16.67 -11.40
CA LEU A 884 -3.67 16.72 -12.86
C LEU A 884 -2.92 17.93 -13.39
N TYR A 885 -2.84 19.02 -12.63
CA TYR A 885 -2.06 20.21 -13.00
C TYR A 885 -0.58 19.87 -13.19
N ASP A 886 0.03 19.20 -12.21
CA ASP A 886 1.43 18.74 -12.29
C ASP A 886 1.63 17.81 -13.50
N LEU A 887 0.69 16.89 -13.71
CA LEU A 887 0.76 15.96 -14.83
C LEU A 887 0.69 16.67 -16.20
N MET A 888 -0.17 17.68 -16.34
CA MET A 888 -0.25 18.51 -17.55
C MET A 888 1.04 19.31 -17.79
N ARG A 889 1.70 19.80 -16.72
CA ARG A 889 2.99 20.52 -16.85
C ARG A 889 4.10 19.60 -17.33
N GLU A 890 4.16 18.39 -16.78
CA GLU A 890 5.22 17.42 -17.08
C GLU A 890 5.09 16.80 -18.47
N MET A 891 3.87 16.45 -18.88
CA MET A 891 3.62 15.75 -20.15
C MET A 891 3.30 16.69 -21.31
N GLY A 892 2.90 17.93 -21.03
CA GLY A 892 2.49 18.91 -22.02
C GLY A 892 1.38 18.37 -22.93
N ALA A 893 1.50 18.61 -24.23
CA ALA A 893 0.52 18.17 -25.23
C ALA A 893 0.30 16.64 -25.28
N GLY A 894 1.19 15.84 -24.70
CA GLY A 894 1.13 14.37 -24.74
C GLY A 894 0.13 13.74 -23.77
N ILE A 895 -0.48 14.51 -22.86
CA ILE A 895 -1.43 13.97 -21.87
C ILE A 895 -2.82 13.70 -22.45
N PHE A 896 -3.35 14.61 -23.29
CA PHE A 896 -4.69 14.51 -23.86
C PHE A 896 -4.65 14.17 -25.35
N ALA A 897 -5.58 13.34 -25.80
CA ALA A 897 -5.65 12.88 -27.18
C ALA A 897 -5.84 14.05 -28.17
N SER A 898 -6.60 15.09 -27.79
CA SER A 898 -6.84 16.27 -28.61
C SER A 898 -5.58 17.13 -28.80
N THR A 899 -4.84 17.40 -27.72
CA THR A 899 -3.61 18.21 -27.78
C THR A 899 -2.48 17.49 -28.51
N GLU A 900 -2.38 16.17 -28.35
CA GLU A 900 -1.40 15.36 -29.08
C GLU A 900 -1.72 15.35 -30.58
N ARG A 901 -2.99 15.20 -30.94
CA ARG A 901 -3.45 15.25 -32.33
C ARG A 901 -3.13 16.60 -32.98
N HIS A 902 -3.40 17.71 -32.31
CA HIS A 902 -3.06 19.06 -32.81
C HIS A 902 -1.56 19.29 -32.93
N LYS A 903 -0.76 18.72 -32.01
CA LYS A 903 0.70 18.78 -32.11
C LYS A 903 1.21 18.01 -33.32
N ARG A 904 0.61 16.86 -33.66
CA ARG A 904 0.96 16.06 -34.84
C ARG A 904 0.51 16.70 -36.16
N SER A 905 -0.67 17.32 -36.20
CA SER A 905 -1.17 18.00 -37.40
C SER A 905 -0.54 19.37 -37.63
N GLY A 906 0.11 19.96 -36.61
CA GLY A 906 0.67 21.31 -36.67
C GLY A 906 -0.39 22.42 -36.69
N HIS A 907 -1.65 22.11 -36.36
CA HIS A 907 -2.78 23.04 -36.33
C HIS A 907 -3.72 22.71 -35.16
N GLY A 908 -4.17 23.73 -34.43
CA GLY A 908 -5.09 23.61 -33.30
C GLY A 908 -4.44 23.86 -31.94
N ASN A 909 -5.20 23.68 -30.86
CA ASN A 909 -4.72 23.91 -29.49
C ASN A 909 -3.84 22.75 -28.98
N THR A 910 -2.57 23.03 -28.70
CA THR A 910 -1.61 22.08 -28.12
C THR A 910 -1.42 22.25 -26.62
N ASP A 911 -2.01 23.29 -26.03
CA ASP A 911 -1.91 23.57 -24.60
C ASP A 911 -2.94 22.73 -23.81
N PRO A 912 -2.48 21.77 -22.96
CA PRO A 912 -3.36 20.95 -22.15
C PRO A 912 -4.19 21.77 -21.16
N PHE A 913 -3.70 22.92 -20.67
CA PHE A 913 -4.44 23.76 -19.74
C PHE A 913 -5.67 24.41 -20.36
N ARG A 914 -5.60 24.68 -21.68
CA ARG A 914 -6.74 25.16 -22.47
C ARG A 914 -7.67 24.03 -22.90
N ALA A 915 -7.15 22.82 -23.08
CA ALA A 915 -7.91 21.69 -23.63
C ALA A 915 -9.04 21.19 -22.73
N TYR A 916 -8.90 21.31 -21.41
CA TYR A 916 -9.92 20.87 -20.46
C TYR A 916 -10.95 21.95 -20.11
N MET A 917 -10.71 23.21 -20.48
CA MET A 917 -11.61 24.31 -20.13
C MET A 917 -13.01 24.09 -20.72
N GLN A 918 -14.04 24.31 -19.89
CA GLN A 918 -15.44 24.14 -20.26
C GLN A 918 -15.78 22.73 -20.78
N GLN A 919 -15.01 21.70 -20.42
CA GLN A 919 -15.33 20.31 -20.73
C GLN A 919 -15.69 19.54 -19.46
N PRO A 920 -16.74 18.70 -19.48
CA PRO A 920 -17.09 17.85 -18.35
C PRO A 920 -16.14 16.65 -18.19
N GLN A 921 -15.41 16.31 -19.26
CA GLN A 921 -14.39 15.26 -19.33
C GLN A 921 -13.40 15.56 -20.44
N VAL A 922 -12.20 14.97 -20.38
CA VAL A 922 -11.19 15.04 -21.46
C VAL A 922 -10.59 13.65 -21.69
N GLU A 923 -10.43 13.26 -22.96
CA GLU A 923 -9.82 11.98 -23.34
C GLU A 923 -8.29 12.02 -23.18
N LEU A 924 -7.74 11.02 -22.50
CA LEU A 924 -6.31 10.85 -22.25
C LEU A 924 -5.66 10.06 -23.38
N THR A 925 -4.38 10.31 -23.64
CA THR A 925 -3.56 9.40 -24.46
C THR A 925 -3.26 8.13 -23.66
N LEU A 926 -2.82 7.06 -24.32
CA LEU A 926 -2.35 5.85 -23.63
C LEU A 926 -1.22 6.16 -22.64
N GLN A 927 -0.31 7.06 -23.02
CA GLN A 927 0.79 7.47 -22.15
C GLN A 927 0.28 8.29 -20.96
N GLY A 928 -0.65 9.23 -21.19
CA GLY A 928 -1.27 10.04 -20.14
C GLY A 928 -2.06 9.20 -19.14
N ALA A 929 -2.82 8.23 -19.64
CA ALA A 929 -3.55 7.27 -18.84
C ALA A 929 -2.62 6.37 -18.02
N ALA A 930 -1.57 5.80 -18.63
CA ALA A 930 -0.61 4.97 -17.93
C ALA A 930 0.09 5.71 -16.79
N GLU A 931 0.51 6.97 -17.02
CA GLU A 931 1.16 7.78 -16.00
C GLU A 931 0.20 8.21 -14.89
N LEU A 932 -1.04 8.61 -15.25
CA LEU A 932 -2.06 8.94 -14.26
C LEU A 932 -2.42 7.72 -13.41
N ASN A 933 -2.57 6.55 -14.03
CA ASN A 933 -2.85 5.29 -13.36
C ASN A 933 -1.73 4.91 -12.39
N ARG A 934 -0.46 5.01 -12.83
CA ARG A 934 0.72 4.74 -12.01
C ARG A 934 0.77 5.64 -10.77
N ARG A 935 0.49 6.94 -10.94
CA ARG A 935 0.46 7.89 -9.81
C ARG A 935 -0.70 7.62 -8.86
N LEU A 936 -1.88 7.32 -9.39
CA LEU A 936 -3.06 7.05 -8.57
C LEU A 936 -2.90 5.74 -7.80
N GLN A 937 -2.33 4.71 -8.42
CA GLN A 937 -1.98 3.44 -7.78
C GLN A 937 -1.02 3.67 -6.60
N ALA A 938 0.02 4.49 -6.78
CA ALA A 938 0.92 4.84 -5.69
C ALA A 938 0.21 5.58 -4.53
N ARG A 939 -0.89 6.31 -4.81
CA ARG A 939 -1.73 6.91 -3.77
C ARG A 939 -2.53 5.87 -3.01
N PHE A 940 -3.10 4.87 -3.69
CA PHE A 940 -3.77 3.74 -3.05
C PHE A 940 -2.82 2.93 -2.17
N GLU A 941 -1.57 2.74 -2.58
CA GLU A 941 -0.55 2.04 -1.77
C GLU A 941 -0.11 2.85 -0.53
N THR A 942 -0.16 4.18 -0.62
CA THR A 942 0.30 5.06 0.47
C THR A 942 -0.81 5.40 1.48
N HIS A 943 -2.04 5.52 1.00
CA HIS A 943 -3.17 6.04 1.77
C HIS A 943 -4.31 5.03 1.91
N ASP A 944 -4.11 3.79 1.45
CA ASP A 944 -5.12 2.73 1.35
C ASP A 944 -6.28 3.05 0.39
N LEU A 945 -6.96 1.99 -0.05
CA LEU A 945 -8.23 2.07 -0.77
C LEU A 945 -9.36 2.33 0.23
N LEU A 946 -10.31 3.18 -0.15
CA LEU A 946 -11.55 3.32 0.61
C LEU A 946 -12.25 1.94 0.65
N PRO A 947 -12.60 1.41 1.84
CA PRO A 947 -13.13 0.06 1.96
C PRO A 947 -14.43 -0.13 1.17
N GLY A 948 -14.57 -1.29 0.51
CA GLY A 948 -15.78 -1.62 -0.26
C GLY A 948 -17.06 -1.60 0.58
N GLU A 949 -16.99 -2.01 1.85
CA GLU A 949 -18.12 -1.98 2.79
C GLU A 949 -18.62 -0.55 3.05
N GLU A 950 -17.70 0.43 3.12
CA GLU A 950 -18.08 1.85 3.29
C GLU A 950 -18.76 2.39 2.03
N LEU A 951 -18.31 1.98 0.84
CA LEU A 951 -18.93 2.34 -0.43
C LEU A 951 -20.31 1.68 -0.62
N GLU A 952 -20.52 0.48 -0.07
CA GLU A 952 -21.78 -0.25 -0.12
C GLU A 952 -22.85 0.33 0.82
N GLN A 953 -22.44 0.97 1.91
CA GLN A 953 -23.33 1.71 2.82
C GLN A 953 -23.82 3.03 2.23
N LEU A 954 -23.20 3.52 1.15
CA LEU A 954 -23.64 4.73 0.45
C LEU A 954 -24.78 4.40 -0.54
N TYR A 955 -25.69 5.36 -0.72
CA TYR A 955 -26.85 5.24 -1.61
C TYR A 955 -26.47 4.65 -2.99
N ARG A 956 -27.21 3.60 -3.40
CA ARG A 956 -27.28 3.09 -4.77
C ARG A 956 -28.74 3.17 -5.23
N PRO A 957 -29.02 3.66 -6.45
CA PRO A 957 -30.40 3.76 -6.93
C PRO A 957 -31.03 2.37 -7.06
N LYS A 958 -32.36 2.31 -6.87
CA LYS A 958 -33.14 1.07 -7.05
C LYS A 958 -32.99 0.56 -8.48
N PRO A 959 -32.92 -0.77 -8.70
CA PRO A 959 -32.85 -1.32 -10.05
C PRO A 959 -34.08 -0.89 -10.87
N ILE A 960 -33.83 -0.37 -12.08
CA ILE A 960 -34.89 0.01 -13.02
C ILE A 960 -35.57 -1.28 -13.49
N LYS A 961 -36.88 -1.43 -13.24
CA LYS A 961 -37.66 -2.59 -13.69
C LYS A 961 -37.54 -2.77 -15.21
N GLY A 962 -37.16 -3.97 -15.64
CA GLY A 962 -37.13 -4.37 -17.05
C GLY A 962 -35.80 -4.17 -17.78
N ILE A 963 -34.71 -3.85 -17.06
CA ILE A 963 -33.36 -3.75 -17.62
C ILE A 963 -32.46 -4.71 -16.83
N ASP A 964 -31.92 -5.75 -17.50
CA ASP A 964 -30.91 -6.64 -16.91
C ASP A 964 -29.61 -5.86 -16.71
N TYR A 965 -29.06 -5.96 -15.49
CA TYR A 965 -27.89 -5.22 -15.02
C TYR A 965 -26.57 -5.94 -15.28
#